data_AF-W4NBE0-F1
#
_entry.id   AF-W4NBE0-F1
#
_cell.length_a   1.000
_cell.length_b   1.000
_cell.length_c   1.000
_cell.angle_alpha   90.00
_cell.angle_beta   90.00
_cell.angle_gamma   90.00
#
_symmetry.space_group_name_H-M   'P 1'
#
loop_
_entity.id
_entity.type
_entity.pdbx_description
1 polymer ?
#
loop_
_entity_poly.entity_id
_entity_poly.type
_entity_poly.pdbx_seq_one_letter_code
_entity_poly.pdbx_strand_id
1 'polypeptide(L)'
;MDKLTATLNKAGVRNISTDLWGIFFEDISYSGDGGLNADLVQNGAFEYNRADSADWSNYSFWRKIVPEGSFAAFDVLTDDPVACENPHYAAIEVGQAPVALENVGWDGMVFRTGETYDFSAWMRITSGSPMPVAIALLGDDGDVLAETTVTIGNTVWNSIEASLNVAAGAATQGALRLTFAQPGTVDLDFVTLEPHTTYKGLKHFRPDLVEALAELHPRFMRFPGGCITHGLGMDNMYHWDRTIGEVEHRPHNFNLWGYHQSFRIGYYEYLRLCETIGAKPLPVLPAGVSCQNTSQGPVPIAQKDMPAYIDEVLHLIEFCNGDATATEWGAKRAAMGHPEPFGLEYLGIGNEDLIDPVFRNRFQQIFDAVKAAYPDIVVVGTVGPAPSGQDYEEGWKYAREANVPIVDEHSYQSSSWWFHNLDHYDDADRKGPKIYLGEYGSWNTQLINGLSEAAFMGRMELNGDAVAMASYAPLFAKNGHHSWNPDLIYFDNERTYLPYSYWVQRMYATTTADTAWPVTLEGPTALRRDLPNTVRLLIDGNAKADLKDLTVTTTAGKRIQLGDVRYDARRIDTGLDISADGYTIDATVVYYEGRWGMQLISGDVDGRNHNVVSLGRGHSVQVVRDGTGYALAGTEVSMNEVRPGTTWQVHAEISDRGQAMRLYIDGELIAGGEEVRDEPRRTVTVARDDAEGRTYLRIVNAMAEPAQIDIAQILRELDVTGEAASNATATVLQGDDPYAGEIGRESPTKPVEATVDLTDGRYTAPAWSFSVITIA
;
A
#
# COMPACT_ATOMS: atom_id res chain seq x y z
N MET A 1 18.53 12.01 -31.80
CA MET A 1 17.30 12.76 -31.44
C MET A 1 16.22 12.47 -32.44
N ASP A 2 15.22 11.75 -31.96
CA ASP A 2 14.05 11.38 -32.75
C ASP A 2 13.09 12.56 -32.94
N LYS A 3 12.21 12.46 -33.94
CA LYS A 3 11.19 13.47 -34.21
C LYS A 3 9.82 12.81 -34.17
N LEU A 4 8.92 13.39 -33.39
CA LEU A 4 7.54 12.94 -33.28
C LEU A 4 6.58 14.11 -33.53
N THR A 5 5.42 13.81 -34.09
CA THR A 5 4.34 14.80 -34.30
C THR A 5 3.16 14.41 -33.44
N ALA A 6 2.76 15.28 -32.53
CA ALA A 6 1.60 15.09 -31.66
C ALA A 6 0.39 15.83 -32.25
N THR A 7 -0.68 15.09 -32.53
CA THR A 7 -1.91 15.61 -33.13
C THR A 7 -3.08 15.40 -32.17
N LEU A 8 -3.63 16.50 -31.66
CA LEU A 8 -4.81 16.50 -30.80
C LEU A 8 -6.09 16.31 -31.62
N ASN A 9 -6.94 15.38 -31.19
CA ASN A 9 -8.29 15.18 -31.73
C ASN A 9 -9.30 16.01 -30.92
N LYS A 10 -9.61 17.22 -31.41
CA LYS A 10 -10.49 18.17 -30.70
C LYS A 10 -11.91 17.65 -30.51
N ALA A 11 -12.41 16.81 -31.43
CA ALA A 11 -13.74 16.23 -31.36
C ALA A 11 -13.87 15.12 -30.29
N GLY A 12 -12.74 14.58 -29.82
CA GLY A 12 -12.68 13.51 -28.83
C GLY A 12 -12.60 13.98 -27.38
N VAL A 13 -12.91 15.26 -27.09
CA VAL A 13 -12.83 15.82 -25.73
C VAL A 13 -13.61 14.97 -24.72
N ARG A 14 -13.02 14.78 -23.54
CA ARG A 14 -13.61 14.04 -22.42
C ARG A 14 -13.48 14.86 -21.16
N ASN A 15 -14.45 14.72 -20.26
CA ASN A 15 -14.38 15.31 -18.93
C ASN A 15 -13.46 14.47 -18.05
N ILE A 16 -12.75 15.13 -17.15
CA ILE A 16 -11.93 14.50 -16.12
C ILE A 16 -12.73 14.50 -14.83
N SER A 17 -12.64 13.42 -14.05
CA SER A 17 -13.21 13.39 -12.71
C SER A 17 -12.47 14.37 -11.79
N THR A 18 -13.22 15.14 -11.00
CA THR A 18 -12.66 16.05 -9.98
C THR A 18 -11.98 15.30 -8.83
N ASP A 19 -12.28 14.01 -8.68
CA ASP A 19 -11.81 13.15 -7.60
C ASP A 19 -10.76 12.12 -8.07
N LEU A 20 -10.16 12.33 -9.26
CA LEU A 20 -9.35 11.30 -9.91
C LEU A 20 -8.12 10.85 -9.10
N TRP A 21 -7.40 11.76 -8.45
CA TRP A 21 -6.13 11.44 -7.78
C TRP A 21 -6.28 11.45 -6.26
N GLY A 22 -6.24 10.27 -5.63
CA GLY A 22 -6.28 10.10 -4.18
C GLY A 22 -5.16 9.24 -3.64
N ILE A 23 -5.25 8.92 -2.35
CA ILE A 23 -4.32 8.03 -1.64
C ILE A 23 -5.08 6.89 -0.97
N PHE A 24 -4.38 5.78 -0.75
CA PHE A 24 -4.89 4.58 -0.08
C PHE A 24 -4.10 4.34 1.20
N PHE A 25 -4.76 4.10 2.32
CA PHE A 25 -4.10 3.82 3.59
C PHE A 25 -4.62 2.53 4.22
N GLU A 26 -3.69 1.60 4.44
CA GLU A 26 -3.85 0.41 5.28
C GLU A 26 -2.67 0.32 6.24
N ASP A 27 -2.89 -0.22 7.44
CA ASP A 27 -1.84 -0.41 8.43
C ASP A 27 -1.02 -1.68 8.12
N ILE A 28 -0.17 -1.58 7.09
CA ILE A 28 0.84 -2.54 6.63
C ILE A 28 2.26 -1.99 6.83
N SER A 29 3.28 -2.83 7.02
CA SER A 29 4.69 -2.41 7.07
C SER A 29 4.99 -1.32 8.13
N TYR A 30 4.33 -1.37 9.28
CA TYR A 30 4.34 -0.36 10.35
C TYR A 30 3.89 1.05 9.91
N SER A 31 2.99 1.14 8.94
CA SER A 31 2.52 2.42 8.42
C SER A 31 1.61 3.20 9.35
N GLY A 32 0.82 2.55 10.21
CA GLY A 32 0.07 3.14 11.30
C GLY A 32 0.88 3.17 12.59
N ASP A 33 0.79 2.12 13.39
CA ASP A 33 1.61 1.96 14.61
C ASP A 33 3.10 1.76 14.25
N GLY A 34 3.97 2.58 14.83
CA GLY A 34 5.40 2.66 14.47
C GLY A 34 5.72 3.53 13.25
N GLY A 35 4.68 4.11 12.64
CA GLY A 35 4.73 5.02 11.49
C GLY A 35 3.86 6.24 11.73
N LEU A 36 2.74 6.34 11.03
CA LEU A 36 1.86 7.52 11.04
C LEU A 36 1.39 7.91 12.45
N ASN A 37 1.17 6.93 13.34
CA ASN A 37 0.97 7.16 14.77
C ASN A 37 2.26 7.69 15.41
N ALA A 38 2.19 8.86 16.04
CA ALA A 38 3.32 9.53 16.68
C ALA A 38 3.76 8.93 18.02
N ASP A 39 3.02 7.96 18.57
CA ASP A 39 3.40 7.31 19.83
C ASP A 39 4.69 6.50 19.68
N LEU A 40 5.72 6.94 20.38
CA LEU A 40 7.05 6.32 20.35
C LEU A 40 7.08 5.01 21.15
N VAL A 41 6.13 4.79 22.06
CA VAL A 41 6.07 3.59 22.90
C VAL A 41 5.48 2.43 22.11
N GLN A 42 6.19 1.31 22.08
CA GLN A 42 5.66 0.05 21.55
C GLN A 42 5.13 -0.81 22.68
N ASN A 43 3.94 -1.39 22.52
CA ASN A 43 3.33 -2.27 23.53
C ASN A 43 3.13 -1.56 24.90
N GLY A 44 2.59 -0.33 24.86
CA GLY A 44 2.32 0.49 26.06
C GLY A 44 1.24 -0.05 27.00
N ALA A 45 0.34 -0.88 26.48
CA ALA A 45 -0.76 -1.54 27.21
C ALA A 45 -0.49 -3.02 27.51
N PHE A 46 0.73 -3.52 27.29
CA PHE A 46 1.14 -4.89 27.64
C PHE A 46 0.32 -6.03 27.02
N GLU A 47 -0.38 -5.80 25.90
CA GLU A 47 -1.27 -6.78 25.25
C GLU A 47 -0.55 -7.83 24.40
N TYR A 48 0.73 -7.61 24.06
CA TYR A 48 1.47 -8.52 23.18
C TYR A 48 1.65 -9.87 23.85
N ASN A 49 1.49 -10.97 23.11
CA ASN A 49 1.54 -12.30 23.72
C ASN A 49 2.02 -13.39 22.75
N ARG A 50 2.23 -14.60 23.31
CA ARG A 50 2.75 -15.76 22.56
C ARG A 50 1.80 -16.36 21.54
N ALA A 51 0.49 -16.07 21.64
CA ALA A 51 -0.48 -16.51 20.65
C ALA A 51 -0.35 -15.70 19.35
N ASP A 52 0.06 -14.43 19.44
CA ASP A 52 0.32 -13.57 18.28
C ASP A 52 1.66 -13.91 17.62
N SER A 53 2.72 -14.07 18.42
CA SER A 53 4.05 -14.45 17.95
C SER A 53 4.81 -15.24 19.02
N ALA A 54 5.45 -16.33 18.61
CA ALA A 54 6.14 -17.24 19.54
C ALA A 54 7.25 -16.55 20.37
N ASP A 55 7.83 -15.48 19.83
CA ASP A 55 8.90 -14.71 20.45
C ASP A 55 8.40 -13.56 21.32
N TRP A 56 7.08 -13.35 21.39
CA TRP A 56 6.49 -12.25 22.15
C TRP A 56 6.06 -12.64 23.57
N SER A 57 5.93 -11.62 24.42
CA SER A 57 5.35 -11.66 25.76
C SER A 57 4.71 -10.31 26.07
N ASN A 58 3.97 -10.21 27.17
CA ASN A 58 3.38 -8.93 27.58
C ASN A 58 4.44 -7.83 27.83
N TYR A 59 5.69 -8.22 28.12
CA TYR A 59 6.83 -7.31 28.23
C TYR A 59 7.71 -7.23 26.96
N SER A 60 7.24 -7.71 25.81
CA SER A 60 7.92 -7.44 24.54
C SER A 60 8.17 -5.94 24.39
N PHE A 61 9.39 -5.58 23.96
CA PHE A 61 9.89 -4.21 23.82
C PHE A 61 10.09 -3.42 25.13
N TRP A 62 9.91 -4.09 26.28
CA TRP A 62 10.26 -3.57 27.60
C TRP A 62 11.46 -4.32 28.19
N ARG A 63 12.41 -3.57 28.75
CA ARG A 63 13.54 -4.09 29.53
C ARG A 63 13.29 -3.89 31.01
N LYS A 64 13.46 -4.96 31.79
CA LYS A 64 13.40 -4.94 33.26
C LYS A 64 14.80 -4.67 33.81
N ILE A 65 14.99 -3.53 34.46
CA ILE A 65 16.29 -3.11 34.99
C ILE A 65 16.27 -3.25 36.51
N VAL A 66 17.08 -4.19 37.03
CA VAL A 66 17.26 -4.43 38.47
C VAL A 66 18.75 -4.32 38.79
N PRO A 67 19.23 -3.14 39.22
CA PRO A 67 20.62 -2.92 39.60
C PRO A 67 21.09 -3.82 40.74
N GLU A 68 22.40 -4.00 40.86
CA GLU A 68 22.99 -4.75 41.97
C GLU A 68 22.53 -4.18 43.33
N GLY A 69 22.10 -5.08 44.22
CA GLY A 69 21.55 -4.69 45.52
C GLY A 69 20.11 -4.17 45.49
N SER A 70 19.41 -4.28 44.35
CA SER A 70 17.96 -4.01 44.23
C SER A 70 17.18 -5.31 44.05
N PHE A 71 15.85 -5.24 44.24
CA PHE A 71 14.95 -6.38 44.08
C PHE A 71 13.57 -5.90 43.66
N ALA A 72 13.05 -6.49 42.58
CA ALA A 72 11.66 -6.33 42.19
C ALA A 72 11.11 -7.59 41.50
N ALA A 73 9.79 -7.77 41.61
CA ALA A 73 9.00 -8.67 40.79
C ALA A 73 8.20 -7.85 39.76
N PHE A 74 8.01 -8.43 38.58
CA PHE A 74 7.34 -7.81 37.44
C PHE A 74 6.34 -8.79 36.87
N ASP A 75 5.08 -8.61 37.25
CA ASP A 75 3.96 -9.45 36.87
C ASP A 75 3.05 -8.74 35.88
N VAL A 76 2.27 -9.53 35.14
CA VAL A 76 1.19 -9.03 34.31
C VAL A 76 -0.11 -9.55 34.91
N LEU A 77 -0.97 -8.62 35.30
CA LEU A 77 -2.23 -8.92 35.95
C LEU A 77 -3.39 -8.50 35.06
N THR A 78 -4.57 -9.06 35.35
CA THR A 78 -5.83 -8.77 34.63
C THR A 78 -7.00 -8.48 35.57
N ASP A 79 -6.74 -8.47 36.88
CA ASP A 79 -7.73 -8.18 37.90
C ASP A 79 -7.89 -6.67 38.03
N ASP A 80 -9.10 -6.14 37.83
CA ASP A 80 -9.42 -4.71 37.90
C ASP A 80 -8.54 -3.83 36.96
N PRO A 81 -8.60 -4.07 35.62
CA PRO A 81 -7.80 -3.35 34.63
C PRO A 81 -8.36 -1.94 34.38
N VAL A 82 -7.59 -1.10 33.67
CA VAL A 82 -8.06 0.23 33.21
C VAL A 82 -9.27 0.07 32.28
N ALA A 83 -9.20 -0.88 31.36
CA ALA A 83 -10.28 -1.24 30.45
C ALA A 83 -10.38 -2.76 30.31
N CYS A 84 -11.60 -3.29 30.15
CA CYS A 84 -11.77 -4.75 30.03
C CYS A 84 -11.43 -5.27 28.62
N GLU A 85 -11.45 -4.39 27.62
CA GLU A 85 -11.09 -4.69 26.23
C GLU A 85 -9.58 -4.95 26.08
N ASN A 86 -8.77 -4.32 26.93
CA ASN A 86 -7.31 -4.46 27.00
C ASN A 86 -6.95 -4.79 28.47
N PRO A 87 -7.13 -6.05 28.88
CA PRO A 87 -7.15 -6.40 30.30
C PRO A 87 -5.78 -6.45 30.95
N HIS A 88 -4.67 -6.40 30.21
CA HIS A 88 -3.34 -6.61 30.77
C HIS A 88 -2.73 -5.31 31.29
N TYR A 89 -2.14 -5.35 32.49
CA TYR A 89 -1.30 -4.27 33.00
C TYR A 89 -0.07 -4.81 33.72
N ALA A 90 0.99 -4.01 33.78
CA ALA A 90 2.20 -4.36 34.52
C ALA A 90 2.05 -4.04 36.01
N ALA A 91 2.31 -5.02 36.88
CA ALA A 91 2.43 -4.83 38.32
C ALA A 91 3.91 -4.90 38.71
N ILE A 92 4.45 -3.78 39.21
CA ILE A 92 5.85 -3.64 39.59
C ILE A 92 5.95 -3.65 41.11
N GLU A 93 6.31 -4.80 41.69
CA GLU A 93 6.56 -4.93 43.13
C GLU A 93 8.04 -4.65 43.42
N VAL A 94 8.31 -3.48 44.00
CA VAL A 94 9.65 -3.06 44.40
C VAL A 94 9.88 -3.45 45.86
N GLY A 95 10.68 -4.50 46.07
CA GLY A 95 11.13 -4.86 47.43
C GLY A 95 12.34 -4.03 47.88
N GLN A 96 13.28 -3.78 46.95
CA GLN A 96 14.44 -2.92 47.20
C GLN A 96 14.73 -2.07 45.96
N ALA A 97 14.62 -0.75 46.12
CA ALA A 97 14.82 0.25 45.09
C ALA A 97 16.31 0.62 44.90
N PRO A 98 16.70 1.20 43.75
CA PRO A 98 15.86 1.53 42.60
C PRO A 98 15.70 0.38 41.61
N VAL A 99 14.57 0.30 40.92
CA VAL A 99 14.37 -0.56 39.75
C VAL A 99 13.73 0.24 38.62
N ALA A 100 13.83 -0.22 37.38
CA ALA A 100 13.22 0.49 36.25
C ALA A 100 12.61 -0.43 35.20
N LEU A 101 11.64 0.12 34.46
CA LEU A 101 11.18 -0.38 33.18
C LEU A 101 11.67 0.57 32.08
N GLU A 102 12.16 0.01 30.97
CA GLU A 102 12.64 0.78 29.83
C GLU A 102 11.96 0.29 28.55
N ASN A 103 11.24 1.15 27.84
CA ASN A 103 10.67 0.85 26.54
C ASN A 103 11.63 1.29 25.43
N VAL A 104 11.88 0.40 24.46
CA VAL A 104 12.82 0.66 23.35
C VAL A 104 12.14 1.24 22.11
N GLY A 105 10.81 1.38 22.12
CA GLY A 105 10.03 1.90 21.01
C GLY A 105 10.10 1.04 19.74
N TRP A 106 9.77 1.67 18.62
CA TRP A 106 9.70 1.06 17.29
C TRP A 106 11.08 1.12 16.60
N ASP A 107 11.97 0.20 16.94
CA ASP A 107 13.40 0.19 16.54
C ASP A 107 14.18 1.41 17.08
N GLY A 108 13.91 1.79 18.33
CA GLY A 108 14.51 2.97 18.97
C GLY A 108 13.60 4.20 18.91
N MET A 109 13.87 5.17 19.77
CA MET A 109 13.16 6.45 19.82
C MET A 109 14.06 7.59 19.34
N VAL A 110 13.52 8.46 18.48
CA VAL A 110 14.22 9.68 18.05
C VAL A 110 13.88 10.81 18.99
N PHE A 111 14.91 11.42 19.58
CA PHE A 111 14.79 12.60 20.42
C PHE A 111 15.63 13.73 19.84
N ARG A 112 15.03 14.91 19.64
CA ARG A 112 15.69 16.05 19.01
C ARG A 112 15.94 17.17 20.01
N THR A 113 17.11 17.81 19.90
CA THR A 113 17.42 18.98 20.70
C THR A 113 16.38 20.09 20.49
N GLY A 114 15.86 20.62 21.58
CA GLY A 114 14.86 21.68 21.61
C GLY A 114 13.42 21.20 21.54
N GLU A 115 13.16 19.92 21.25
CA GLU A 115 11.81 19.36 21.25
C GLU A 115 11.33 19.00 22.66
N THR A 116 10.00 18.98 22.80
CA THR A 116 9.30 18.52 23.99
C THR A 116 8.49 17.28 23.63
N TYR A 117 8.49 16.31 24.52
CA TYR A 117 7.72 15.08 24.40
C TYR A 117 6.74 14.97 25.55
N ASP A 118 5.50 14.63 25.25
CA ASP A 118 4.42 14.47 26.21
C ASP A 118 4.25 12.99 26.53
N PHE A 119 4.51 12.67 27.80
CA PHE A 119 4.31 11.37 28.39
C PHE A 119 2.91 11.28 28.99
N SER A 120 2.25 10.14 28.79
CA SER A 120 1.09 9.75 29.58
C SER A 120 1.14 8.28 30.00
N ALA A 121 0.53 7.95 31.14
CA ALA A 121 0.31 6.57 31.57
C ALA A 121 -0.80 6.50 32.63
N TRP A 122 -1.48 5.37 32.69
CA TRP A 122 -2.35 5.04 33.82
C TRP A 122 -1.53 4.38 34.92
N MET A 123 -1.61 4.92 36.14
CA MET A 123 -0.86 4.40 37.29
C MET A 123 -1.70 4.39 38.56
N ARG A 124 -1.46 3.40 39.42
CA ARG A 124 -1.96 3.37 40.81
C ARG A 124 -0.96 2.71 41.75
N ILE A 125 -1.05 3.01 43.04
CA ILE A 125 -0.29 2.34 44.09
C ILE A 125 -1.18 1.29 44.79
N THR A 126 -0.73 0.04 44.83
CA THR A 126 -1.47 -1.07 45.47
C THR A 126 -0.87 -1.46 46.82
N SER A 127 0.38 -1.09 47.07
CA SER A 127 1.06 -1.29 48.36
C SER A 127 2.16 -0.25 48.57
N GLY A 128 2.34 0.20 49.82
CA GLY A 128 3.40 1.14 50.20
C GLY A 128 2.92 2.58 50.45
N SER A 129 3.87 3.51 50.46
CA SER A 129 3.63 4.97 50.56
C SER A 129 3.69 5.59 49.17
N PRO A 130 3.12 6.80 48.96
CA PRO A 130 3.17 7.47 47.65
C PRO A 130 4.55 7.40 47.00
N MET A 131 4.61 6.82 45.80
CA MET A 131 5.86 6.42 45.17
C MET A 131 6.31 7.48 44.15
N PRO A 132 7.51 8.08 44.29
CA PRO A 132 8.10 8.87 43.23
C PRO A 132 8.58 7.97 42.09
N VAL A 133 8.14 8.28 40.87
CA VAL A 133 8.54 7.63 39.62
C VAL A 133 9.25 8.67 38.75
N ALA A 134 10.53 8.43 38.46
CA ALA A 134 11.28 9.27 37.53
C ALA A 134 11.06 8.79 36.10
N ILE A 135 10.63 9.69 35.23
CA ILE A 135 10.38 9.47 33.81
C ILE A 135 11.54 10.13 33.07
N ALA A 136 12.31 9.36 32.31
CA ALA A 136 13.50 9.85 31.62
C ALA A 136 13.51 9.44 30.14
N LEU A 137 13.97 10.36 29.29
CA LEU A 137 14.34 10.09 27.90
C LEU A 137 15.84 9.83 27.84
N LEU A 138 16.22 8.70 27.27
CA LEU A 138 17.62 8.28 27.18
C LEU A 138 18.18 8.49 25.77
N GLY A 139 19.44 8.92 25.71
CA GLY A 139 20.23 9.00 24.50
C GLY A 139 20.74 7.63 24.03
N ASP A 140 21.39 7.62 22.87
CA ASP A 140 21.91 6.40 22.24
C ASP A 140 22.99 5.69 23.09
N ASP A 141 23.67 6.44 23.96
CA ASP A 141 24.67 5.97 24.92
C ASP A 141 24.08 5.60 26.29
N GLY A 142 22.77 5.80 26.47
CA GLY A 142 22.05 5.60 27.72
C GLY A 142 22.09 6.78 28.68
N ASP A 143 22.69 7.92 28.30
CA ASP A 143 22.66 9.14 29.09
C ASP A 143 21.27 9.76 29.11
N VAL A 144 20.92 10.45 30.21
CA VAL A 144 19.61 11.10 30.34
C VAL A 144 19.60 12.41 29.55
N LEU A 145 18.70 12.52 28.58
CA LEU A 145 18.48 13.72 27.77
C LEU A 145 17.45 14.67 28.39
N ALA A 146 16.41 14.12 29.00
CA ALA A 146 15.39 14.85 29.74
C ALA A 146 14.83 13.95 30.85
N GLU A 147 14.49 14.52 32.00
CA GLU A 147 13.89 13.78 33.12
C GLU A 147 12.90 14.65 33.88
N THR A 148 11.84 14.02 34.37
CA THR A 148 10.92 14.60 35.35
C THR A 148 10.51 13.54 36.35
N THR A 149 9.91 13.95 37.48
CA THR A 149 9.43 13.00 38.51
C THR A 149 7.98 13.29 38.86
N VAL A 150 7.17 12.25 38.84
CA VAL A 150 5.77 12.26 39.27
C VAL A 150 5.61 11.43 40.55
N THR A 151 4.64 11.77 41.39
CA THR A 151 4.37 11.00 42.62
C THR A 151 3.04 10.27 42.49
N ILE A 152 3.08 8.94 42.59
CA ILE A 152 1.91 8.07 42.47
C ILE A 152 1.39 7.76 43.88
N GLY A 153 0.25 8.34 44.23
CA GLY A 153 -0.37 8.15 45.56
C GLY A 153 -1.80 7.61 45.53
N ASN A 154 -2.42 7.53 44.35
CA ASN A 154 -3.80 7.09 44.21
C ASN A 154 -3.87 5.56 44.22
N THR A 155 -4.80 5.01 45.00
CA THR A 155 -5.07 3.56 45.05
C THR A 155 -6.05 3.08 43.98
N VAL A 156 -6.61 4.01 43.21
CA VAL A 156 -7.44 3.78 42.03
C VAL A 156 -6.67 4.24 40.81
N TRP A 157 -6.95 3.63 39.65
CA TRP A 157 -6.36 4.03 38.38
C TRP A 157 -6.54 5.53 38.13
N ASN A 158 -5.45 6.19 37.76
CA ASN A 158 -5.45 7.61 37.42
C ASN A 158 -4.46 7.86 36.29
N SER A 159 -4.88 8.62 35.27
CA SER A 159 -3.97 9.07 34.21
C SER A 159 -2.98 10.10 34.74
N ILE A 160 -1.72 9.91 34.42
CA ILE A 160 -0.58 10.75 34.79
C ILE A 160 0.01 11.31 33.50
N GLU A 161 0.17 12.63 33.45
CA GLU A 161 0.76 13.33 32.31
C GLU A 161 2.02 14.08 32.75
N ALA A 162 3.02 14.14 31.87
CA ALA A 162 4.22 14.94 32.07
C ALA A 162 4.84 15.36 30.74
N SER A 163 5.44 16.55 30.67
CA SER A 163 6.18 17.02 29.49
C SER A 163 7.68 17.03 29.77
N LEU A 164 8.46 16.49 28.84
CA LEU A 164 9.92 16.37 28.92
C LEU A 164 10.57 17.17 27.79
N ASN A 165 11.31 18.23 28.13
CA ASN A 165 12.02 19.06 27.16
C ASN A 165 13.48 18.61 27.02
N VAL A 166 13.91 18.27 25.81
CA VAL A 166 15.30 17.88 25.49
C VAL A 166 16.11 19.15 25.23
N ALA A 167 16.62 19.78 26.29
CA ALA A 167 17.32 21.06 26.17
C ALA A 167 18.68 20.97 25.44
N ALA A 168 19.35 19.81 25.52
CA ALA A 168 20.63 19.53 24.88
C ALA A 168 20.76 18.03 24.57
N GLY A 169 21.56 17.69 23.55
CA GLY A 169 21.72 16.30 23.08
C GLY A 169 20.58 15.85 22.16
N ALA A 170 20.72 14.66 21.59
CA ALA A 170 19.76 14.04 20.70
C ALA A 170 19.95 12.51 20.71
N ALA A 171 18.96 11.77 20.21
CA ALA A 171 19.01 10.32 20.07
C ALA A 171 18.39 9.92 18.74
N THR A 172 18.89 8.85 18.12
CA THR A 172 18.22 8.14 17.02
C THR A 172 17.79 6.72 17.40
N GLN A 173 18.32 6.21 18.51
CA GLN A 173 18.09 4.90 19.10
C GLN A 173 17.85 5.02 20.62
N GLY A 174 17.19 6.09 21.04
CA GLY A 174 16.87 6.38 22.43
C GLY A 174 15.82 5.45 23.02
N ALA A 175 15.54 5.62 24.30
CA ALA A 175 14.55 4.84 25.04
C ALA A 175 13.82 5.67 26.11
N LEU A 176 12.62 5.26 26.47
CA LEU A 176 11.87 5.80 27.61
C LEU A 176 12.14 4.94 28.84
N ARG A 177 12.58 5.54 29.96
CA ARG A 177 12.80 4.83 31.23
C ARG A 177 11.91 5.36 32.35
N LEU A 178 11.25 4.44 33.05
CA LEU A 178 10.47 4.68 34.27
C LEU A 178 11.21 4.07 35.46
N THR A 179 11.74 4.89 36.35
CA THR A 179 12.50 4.46 37.53
C THR A 179 11.68 4.59 38.80
N PHE A 180 11.50 3.48 39.50
CA PHE A 180 10.78 3.37 40.76
C PHE A 180 11.78 3.46 41.92
N ALA A 181 11.74 4.59 42.63
CA ALA A 181 12.81 4.97 43.56
C ALA A 181 12.56 4.54 45.03
N GLN A 182 11.42 3.92 45.33
CA GLN A 182 11.06 3.49 46.69
C GLN A 182 10.42 2.10 46.69
N PRO A 183 10.50 1.35 47.81
CA PRO A 183 9.75 0.10 47.96
C PRO A 183 8.23 0.31 47.95
N GLY A 184 7.50 -0.62 47.36
CA GLY A 184 6.06 -0.60 47.19
C GLY A 184 5.63 -1.27 45.89
N THR A 185 4.35 -1.29 45.60
CA THR A 185 3.81 -1.88 44.36
C THR A 185 3.06 -0.80 43.57
N VAL A 186 3.45 -0.63 42.31
CA VAL A 186 2.79 0.26 41.35
C VAL A 186 2.27 -0.57 40.19
N ASP A 187 1.00 -0.37 39.87
CA ASP A 187 0.43 -0.88 38.63
C ASP A 187 0.55 0.20 37.55
N LEU A 188 0.88 -0.22 36.33
CA LEU A 188 1.20 0.62 35.18
C LEU A 188 0.49 0.08 33.93
N ASP A 189 -0.17 0.97 33.20
CA ASP A 189 -0.86 0.62 31.96
C ASP A 189 -0.90 1.82 30.99
N PHE A 190 -1.21 1.55 29.71
CA PHE A 190 -1.40 2.55 28.65
C PHE A 190 -0.31 3.63 28.63
N VAL A 191 0.95 3.20 28.59
CA VAL A 191 2.10 4.12 28.54
C VAL A 191 2.27 4.67 27.14
N THR A 192 2.41 5.99 27.02
CA THR A 192 2.59 6.66 25.74
C THR A 192 3.60 7.78 25.82
N LEU A 193 4.24 8.08 24.69
CA LEU A 193 5.16 9.20 24.56
C LEU A 193 5.08 9.77 23.14
N GLU A 194 4.52 10.96 23.00
CA GLU A 194 4.38 11.64 21.72
C GLU A 194 5.26 12.89 21.65
N PRO A 195 5.80 13.27 20.48
CA PRO A 195 6.31 14.62 20.29
C PRO A 195 5.19 15.65 20.43
N HIS A 196 5.46 16.76 21.12
CA HIS A 196 4.52 17.88 21.25
C HIS A 196 4.26 18.59 19.92
N THR A 197 5.20 18.47 18.97
CA THR A 197 5.11 19.05 17.63
C THR A 197 4.06 18.32 16.80
N THR A 198 3.15 19.08 16.17
CA THR A 198 2.08 18.55 15.32
C THR A 198 2.08 19.20 13.94
N TYR A 199 1.56 18.49 12.93
CA TYR A 199 1.30 19.08 11.61
C TYR A 199 -0.03 19.82 11.63
N LYS A 200 -0.01 21.15 11.55
CA LYS A 200 -1.21 22.02 11.55
C LYS A 200 -2.19 21.75 12.72
N GLY A 201 -1.68 21.34 13.89
CA GLY A 201 -2.50 21.04 15.07
C GLY A 201 -3.17 19.66 15.07
N LEU A 202 -2.89 18.82 14.07
CA LEU A 202 -3.34 17.43 14.04
C LEU A 202 -2.54 16.59 15.05
N LYS A 203 -3.21 16.20 16.15
CA LYS A 203 -2.62 15.41 17.25
C LYS A 203 -2.50 13.93 16.89
N HIS A 204 -1.56 13.23 17.52
CA HIS A 204 -1.29 11.78 17.35
C HIS A 204 -0.61 11.37 16.04
N PHE A 205 -0.35 12.31 15.12
CA PHE A 205 0.26 12.00 13.83
C PHE A 205 1.71 12.48 13.73
N ARG A 206 2.58 11.66 13.15
CA ARG A 206 3.94 12.05 12.79
C ARG A 206 3.93 13.19 11.76
N PRO A 207 4.50 14.37 12.08
CA PRO A 207 4.36 15.54 11.21
C PRO A 207 4.98 15.39 9.82
N ASP A 208 6.11 14.69 9.71
CA ASP A 208 6.83 14.48 8.46
C ASP A 208 6.07 13.55 7.49
N LEU A 209 5.40 12.52 8.02
CA LEU A 209 4.54 11.64 7.23
C LEU A 209 3.28 12.37 6.75
N VAL A 210 2.62 13.16 7.63
CA VAL A 210 1.45 13.96 7.22
C VAL A 210 1.83 15.01 6.19
N GLU A 211 3.02 15.63 6.31
CA GLU A 211 3.52 16.58 5.32
C GLU A 211 3.68 15.94 3.94
N ALA A 212 4.29 14.74 3.88
CA ALA A 212 4.42 13.99 2.62
C ALA A 212 3.05 13.65 2.00
N LEU A 213 2.03 13.34 2.81
CA LEU A 213 0.66 13.15 2.31
C LEU A 213 0.04 14.45 1.79
N ALA A 214 0.20 15.55 2.52
CA ALA A 214 -0.35 16.85 2.14
C ALA A 214 0.29 17.37 0.84
N GLU A 215 1.58 17.12 0.63
CA GLU A 215 2.30 17.50 -0.59
C GLU A 215 1.84 16.75 -1.85
N LEU A 216 1.15 15.61 -1.70
CA LEU A 216 0.50 14.91 -2.81
C LEU A 216 -0.80 15.60 -3.26
N HIS A 217 -1.38 16.51 -2.46
CA HIS A 217 -2.67 17.14 -2.73
C HIS A 217 -3.81 16.13 -3.08
N PRO A 218 -4.03 15.08 -2.26
CA PRO A 218 -5.02 14.05 -2.57
C PRO A 218 -6.45 14.61 -2.57
N ARG A 219 -7.26 14.19 -3.54
CA ARG A 219 -8.71 14.51 -3.59
C ARG A 219 -9.53 13.67 -2.61
N PHE A 220 -9.09 12.46 -2.35
CA PHE A 220 -9.69 11.56 -1.37
C PHE A 220 -8.63 10.67 -0.71
N MET A 221 -8.99 10.07 0.43
CA MET A 221 -8.22 9.04 1.09
C MET A 221 -9.10 7.82 1.35
N ARG A 222 -8.70 6.66 0.81
CA ARG A 222 -9.28 5.34 1.12
C ARG A 222 -8.67 4.81 2.42
N PHE A 223 -9.48 4.37 3.38
CA PHE A 223 -9.02 3.79 4.65
C PHE A 223 -10.11 2.91 5.30
N PRO A 224 -9.83 2.11 6.33
CA PRO A 224 -8.52 1.60 6.72
C PRO A 224 -8.10 0.42 5.82
N GLY A 225 -8.85 0.14 4.74
CA GLY A 225 -8.61 -0.98 3.81
C GLY A 225 -7.16 -1.03 3.34
N GLY A 226 -6.67 -2.11 2.76
CA GLY A 226 -7.41 -3.17 2.06
C GLY A 226 -7.68 -4.38 2.94
N CYS A 227 -6.84 -5.41 2.83
CA CYS A 227 -7.05 -6.72 3.45
C CYS A 227 -7.34 -6.66 4.97
N ILE A 228 -6.81 -5.65 5.66
CA ILE A 228 -6.99 -5.47 7.12
C ILE A 228 -8.44 -5.28 7.55
N THR A 229 -9.30 -4.75 6.67
CA THR A 229 -10.74 -4.57 6.94
C THR A 229 -11.44 -5.89 7.26
N HIS A 230 -11.04 -6.96 6.59
CA HIS A 230 -11.61 -8.28 6.80
C HIS A 230 -11.06 -9.03 8.01
N GLY A 231 -9.87 -8.67 8.48
CA GLY A 231 -9.12 -9.43 9.49
C GLY A 231 -8.62 -10.81 9.01
N LEU A 232 -8.20 -11.62 9.98
CA LEU A 232 -7.82 -13.04 9.82
C LEU A 232 -9.02 -13.99 9.99
N GLY A 233 -10.23 -13.45 10.14
CA GLY A 233 -11.48 -14.14 10.37
C GLY A 233 -12.52 -13.21 11.00
N MET A 234 -13.68 -13.74 11.34
CA MET A 234 -14.77 -12.93 11.92
C MET A 234 -14.44 -12.35 13.30
N ASP A 235 -13.62 -13.04 14.10
CA ASP A 235 -13.28 -12.61 15.47
C ASP A 235 -12.40 -11.36 15.50
N ASN A 236 -11.68 -11.07 14.41
CA ASN A 236 -10.78 -9.93 14.29
C ASN A 236 -11.07 -9.06 13.06
N MET A 237 -12.28 -9.17 12.51
CA MET A 237 -12.80 -8.27 11.47
C MET A 237 -12.82 -6.83 11.99
N TYR A 238 -12.54 -5.86 11.11
CA TYR A 238 -12.40 -4.47 11.50
C TYR A 238 -13.77 -3.83 11.75
N HIS A 239 -14.04 -3.46 13.00
CA HIS A 239 -15.26 -2.77 13.42
C HIS A 239 -14.94 -1.30 13.70
N TRP A 240 -15.47 -0.40 12.88
CA TRP A 240 -15.09 1.02 12.91
C TRP A 240 -15.45 1.69 14.24
N ASP A 241 -16.60 1.31 14.81
CA ASP A 241 -17.18 1.88 16.03
C ASP A 241 -16.36 1.53 17.28
N ARG A 242 -15.53 0.48 17.20
CA ARG A 242 -14.54 0.08 18.22
C ARG A 242 -13.21 0.81 18.11
N THR A 243 -13.05 1.69 17.11
CA THR A 243 -11.83 2.48 16.91
C THR A 243 -12.02 3.95 17.25
N ILE A 244 -13.14 4.32 17.88
CA ILE A 244 -13.43 5.69 18.29
C ILE A 244 -13.71 5.76 19.79
N GLY A 245 -13.62 6.95 20.37
CA GLY A 245 -13.75 7.16 21.80
C GLY A 245 -12.40 7.10 22.52
N GLU A 246 -12.42 6.86 23.82
CA GLU A 246 -11.23 6.74 24.66
C GLU A 246 -10.36 5.56 24.19
N VAL A 247 -9.05 5.78 24.07
CA VAL A 247 -8.12 4.79 23.48
C VAL A 247 -8.03 3.53 24.31
N GLU A 248 -8.24 3.65 25.62
CA GLU A 248 -8.23 2.54 26.57
C GLU A 248 -9.29 1.49 26.25
N HIS A 249 -10.43 1.91 25.69
CA HIS A 249 -11.56 1.06 25.33
C HIS A 249 -11.55 0.61 23.86
N ARG A 250 -10.47 0.89 23.11
CA ARG A 250 -10.28 0.40 21.75
C ARG A 250 -9.54 -0.94 21.82
N PRO A 251 -10.13 -2.08 21.42
CA PRO A 251 -9.52 -3.38 21.60
C PRO A 251 -8.30 -3.51 20.71
N HIS A 252 -7.10 -3.63 21.30
CA HIS A 252 -5.90 -3.87 20.52
C HIS A 252 -6.03 -5.20 19.77
N ASN A 253 -5.49 -5.27 18.55
CA ASN A 253 -5.70 -6.43 17.68
C ASN A 253 -4.42 -6.83 16.95
N PHE A 254 -4.18 -8.13 16.81
CA PHE A 254 -3.12 -8.63 15.93
C PHE A 254 -3.57 -8.49 14.47
N ASN A 255 -2.82 -7.74 13.68
CA ASN A 255 -3.14 -7.49 12.28
C ASN A 255 -2.68 -8.61 11.35
N LEU A 256 -3.24 -8.59 10.16
CA LEU A 256 -2.95 -9.54 9.09
C LEU A 256 -1.49 -9.48 8.59
N TRP A 257 -0.79 -8.38 8.87
CA TRP A 257 0.57 -8.10 8.39
C TRP A 257 1.68 -8.47 9.38
N GLY A 258 1.32 -9.12 10.50
CA GLY A 258 2.27 -9.71 11.43
C GLY A 258 2.68 -8.84 12.60
N TYR A 259 1.94 -7.77 12.90
CA TYR A 259 2.15 -6.94 14.08
C TYR A 259 0.85 -6.52 14.78
N HIS A 260 0.97 -5.85 15.92
CA HIS A 260 -0.18 -5.46 16.75
C HIS A 260 -0.63 -4.03 16.44
N GLN A 261 -1.94 -3.83 16.36
CA GLN A 261 -2.58 -2.53 16.24
C GLN A 261 -3.17 -2.08 17.56
N SER A 262 -2.95 -0.82 17.89
CA SER A 262 -3.47 -0.14 19.07
C SER A 262 -4.82 0.53 18.81
N PHE A 263 -5.14 0.82 17.54
CA PHE A 263 -6.23 1.70 17.13
C PHE A 263 -6.19 3.10 17.75
N ARG A 264 -5.02 3.58 18.19
CA ARG A 264 -4.85 5.00 18.56
C ARG A 264 -5.16 5.92 17.39
N ILE A 265 -4.74 5.53 16.19
CA ILE A 265 -5.25 6.09 14.93
C ILE A 265 -6.40 5.21 14.47
N GLY A 266 -7.62 5.63 14.79
CA GLY A 266 -8.87 4.99 14.37
C GLY A 266 -9.66 5.84 13.39
N TYR A 267 -10.92 5.50 13.18
CA TYR A 267 -11.78 6.18 12.18
C TYR A 267 -11.91 7.68 12.43
N TYR A 268 -12.03 8.11 13.68
CA TYR A 268 -12.10 9.54 13.99
C TYR A 268 -10.80 10.24 13.59
N GLU A 269 -9.64 9.67 13.93
CA GLU A 269 -8.34 10.24 13.59
C GLU A 269 -8.11 10.25 12.06
N TYR A 270 -8.50 9.21 11.32
CA TYR A 270 -8.45 9.21 9.85
C TYR A 270 -9.33 10.32 9.23
N LEU A 271 -10.54 10.54 9.76
CA LEU A 271 -11.42 11.61 9.30
C LEU A 271 -10.81 13.00 9.57
N ARG A 272 -10.15 13.19 10.73
CA ARG A 272 -9.40 14.41 11.05
C ARG A 272 -8.19 14.62 10.15
N LEU A 273 -7.49 13.53 9.78
CA LEU A 273 -6.40 13.57 8.82
C LEU A 273 -6.90 14.04 7.44
N CYS A 274 -8.00 13.45 6.94
CA CYS A 274 -8.65 13.85 5.69
C CYS A 274 -8.92 15.36 5.63
N GLU A 275 -9.57 15.92 6.66
CA GLU A 275 -9.81 17.36 6.74
C GLU A 275 -8.52 18.19 6.74
N THR A 276 -7.48 17.71 7.43
CA THR A 276 -6.20 18.42 7.57
C THR A 276 -5.43 18.49 6.26
N ILE A 277 -5.46 17.42 5.46
CA ILE A 277 -4.79 17.34 4.16
C ILE A 277 -5.68 17.77 2.98
N GLY A 278 -6.96 18.06 3.23
CA GLY A 278 -7.92 18.50 2.22
C GLY A 278 -8.48 17.38 1.34
N ALA A 279 -8.49 16.14 1.84
CA ALA A 279 -9.02 14.97 1.15
C ALA A 279 -10.45 14.65 1.60
N LYS A 280 -11.29 14.17 0.68
CA LYS A 280 -12.56 13.52 1.01
C LYS A 280 -12.31 12.15 1.66
N PRO A 281 -13.05 11.77 2.71
CA PRO A 281 -12.92 10.42 3.28
C PRO A 281 -13.62 9.37 2.40
N LEU A 282 -12.94 8.25 2.16
CA LEU A 282 -13.50 7.02 1.57
C LEU A 282 -13.25 5.85 2.55
N PRO A 283 -14.04 5.73 3.64
CA PRO A 283 -13.96 4.58 4.52
C PRO A 283 -14.44 3.30 3.80
N VAL A 284 -13.78 2.18 4.08
CA VAL A 284 -14.07 0.85 3.53
C VAL A 284 -14.46 -0.09 4.66
N LEU A 285 -15.63 -0.73 4.52
CA LEU A 285 -16.11 -1.76 5.44
C LEU A 285 -16.21 -3.10 4.71
N PRO A 286 -16.08 -4.24 5.42
CA PRO A 286 -16.33 -5.56 4.85
C PRO A 286 -17.71 -5.68 4.19
N ALA A 287 -17.81 -6.46 3.11
CA ALA A 287 -19.09 -6.75 2.45
C ALA A 287 -19.93 -7.80 3.20
N GLY A 288 -19.77 -7.90 4.54
CA GLY A 288 -20.40 -8.92 5.37
C GLY A 288 -19.81 -10.32 5.19
N VAL A 289 -18.57 -10.41 4.69
CA VAL A 289 -17.76 -11.62 4.52
C VAL A 289 -16.32 -11.36 4.95
N SER A 290 -15.65 -12.37 5.53
CA SER A 290 -14.22 -12.28 5.85
C SER A 290 -13.34 -12.56 4.63
N CYS A 291 -12.04 -12.28 4.76
CA CYS A 291 -11.10 -12.35 3.65
C CYS A 291 -10.97 -13.79 3.13
N GLN A 292 -10.94 -13.91 1.80
CA GLN A 292 -10.69 -15.18 1.13
C GLN A 292 -9.28 -15.74 1.38
N ASN A 293 -8.31 -14.89 1.77
CA ASN A 293 -6.93 -15.27 2.03
C ASN A 293 -6.69 -15.92 3.41
N THR A 294 -7.73 -16.00 4.26
CA THR A 294 -7.66 -16.64 5.57
C THR A 294 -7.59 -18.18 5.45
N SER A 295 -7.14 -18.86 6.50
CA SER A 295 -6.99 -20.33 6.49
C SER A 295 -8.31 -21.09 6.36
N GLN A 296 -9.43 -20.45 6.67
CA GLN A 296 -10.77 -21.02 6.60
C GLN A 296 -11.51 -20.65 5.30
N GLY A 297 -10.94 -19.78 4.47
CA GLY A 297 -11.62 -19.16 3.34
C GLY A 297 -12.62 -18.08 3.77
N PRO A 298 -13.42 -17.52 2.85
CA PRO A 298 -14.38 -16.47 3.16
C PRO A 298 -15.51 -17.02 4.04
N VAL A 299 -15.72 -16.40 5.20
CA VAL A 299 -16.79 -16.74 6.14
C VAL A 299 -17.78 -15.57 6.18
N PRO A 300 -19.08 -15.80 5.89
CA PRO A 300 -20.07 -14.74 5.94
C PRO A 300 -20.52 -14.45 7.37
N ILE A 301 -20.87 -13.19 7.64
CA ILE A 301 -21.71 -12.85 8.78
C ILE A 301 -22.98 -13.70 8.72
N ALA A 302 -23.38 -14.29 9.84
CA ALA A 302 -24.56 -15.13 9.88
C ALA A 302 -25.80 -14.29 9.57
N GLN A 303 -26.75 -14.85 8.83
CA GLN A 303 -27.93 -14.10 8.36
C GLN A 303 -28.74 -13.44 9.49
N LYS A 304 -28.74 -14.04 10.69
CA LYS A 304 -29.40 -13.49 11.89
C LYS A 304 -28.71 -12.24 12.45
N ASP A 305 -27.41 -12.07 12.17
CA ASP A 305 -26.57 -11.00 12.69
C ASP A 305 -26.39 -9.86 11.65
N MET A 306 -26.79 -10.10 10.38
CA MET A 306 -26.78 -9.10 9.32
C MET A 306 -27.51 -7.78 9.67
N PRO A 307 -28.67 -7.77 10.35
CA PRO A 307 -29.32 -6.51 10.73
C PRO A 307 -28.42 -5.63 11.60
N ALA A 308 -27.72 -6.21 12.59
CA ALA A 308 -26.83 -5.46 13.46
C ALA A 308 -25.62 -4.91 12.69
N TYR A 309 -25.09 -5.67 11.73
CA TYR A 309 -24.01 -5.20 10.88
C TYR A 309 -24.45 -4.09 9.91
N ILE A 310 -25.66 -4.19 9.36
CA ILE A 310 -26.23 -3.11 8.53
C ILE A 310 -26.38 -1.84 9.37
N ASP A 311 -26.86 -1.95 10.62
CA ASP A 311 -26.93 -0.80 11.54
C ASP A 311 -25.53 -0.20 11.77
N GLU A 312 -24.50 -1.02 11.99
CA GLU A 312 -23.10 -0.56 12.10
C GLU A 312 -22.64 0.26 10.88
N VAL A 313 -22.97 -0.20 9.65
CA VAL A 313 -22.65 0.53 8.41
C VAL A 313 -23.40 1.87 8.34
N LEU A 314 -24.70 1.88 8.65
CA LEU A 314 -25.52 3.10 8.64
C LEU A 314 -25.08 4.09 9.73
N HIS A 315 -24.62 3.59 10.87
CA HIS A 315 -24.09 4.39 11.98
C HIS A 315 -22.80 5.11 11.61
N LEU A 316 -21.94 4.55 10.75
CA LEU A 316 -20.77 5.28 10.25
C LEU A 316 -21.21 6.51 9.44
N ILE A 317 -22.21 6.34 8.56
CA ILE A 317 -22.74 7.45 7.77
C ILE A 317 -23.36 8.51 8.69
N GLU A 318 -24.15 8.09 9.69
CA GLU A 318 -24.71 9.01 10.69
C GLU A 318 -23.64 9.69 11.54
N PHE A 319 -22.56 8.99 11.90
CA PHE A 319 -21.43 9.58 12.62
C PHE A 319 -20.76 10.67 11.80
N CYS A 320 -20.56 10.44 10.49
CA CYS A 320 -19.92 11.42 9.62
C CYS A 320 -20.84 12.60 9.29
N ASN A 321 -22.12 12.36 9.02
CA ASN A 321 -23.02 13.35 8.41
C ASN A 321 -24.19 13.79 9.29
N GLY A 322 -24.50 13.07 10.36
CA GLY A 322 -25.64 13.32 11.23
C GLY A 322 -25.54 14.63 12.00
N ASP A 323 -26.70 15.18 12.35
CA ASP A 323 -26.80 16.39 13.16
C ASP A 323 -26.32 16.13 14.59
N ALA A 324 -25.45 17.01 15.10
CA ALA A 324 -24.81 16.89 16.40
C ALA A 324 -25.78 16.82 17.60
N THR A 325 -27.05 17.18 17.42
CA THR A 325 -28.04 17.26 18.50
C THR A 325 -29.28 16.41 18.26
N ALA A 326 -29.54 16.00 17.02
CA ALA A 326 -30.73 15.25 16.65
C ALA A 326 -30.48 13.76 16.42
N THR A 327 -29.23 13.34 16.18
CA THR A 327 -28.88 11.93 15.93
C THR A 327 -27.90 11.41 16.98
N GLU A 328 -27.92 10.10 17.22
CA GLU A 328 -27.10 9.46 18.25
C GLU A 328 -25.62 9.56 17.89
N TRP A 329 -25.28 9.19 16.65
CA TRP A 329 -23.90 9.17 16.21
C TRP A 329 -23.36 10.55 15.86
N GLY A 330 -24.23 11.49 15.46
CA GLY A 330 -23.88 12.90 15.36
C GLY A 330 -23.52 13.49 16.73
N ALA A 331 -24.28 13.16 17.77
CA ALA A 331 -23.98 13.56 19.14
C ALA A 331 -22.68 12.91 19.67
N LYS A 332 -22.41 11.65 19.31
CA LYS A 332 -21.14 10.98 19.64
C LYS A 332 -19.94 11.70 19.00
N ARG A 333 -20.03 12.04 17.71
CA ARG A 333 -19.01 12.85 17.00
C ARG A 333 -18.77 14.20 17.70
N ALA A 334 -19.85 14.91 18.05
CA ALA A 334 -19.78 16.18 18.74
C ALA A 334 -19.12 16.07 20.13
N ALA A 335 -19.45 15.01 20.90
CA ALA A 335 -18.84 14.74 22.20
C ALA A 335 -17.34 14.45 22.11
N MET A 336 -16.87 13.89 20.99
CA MET A 336 -15.45 13.70 20.70
C MET A 336 -14.73 15.00 20.27
N GLY A 337 -15.43 16.14 20.28
CA GLY A 337 -14.86 17.45 20.00
C GLY A 337 -15.05 17.94 18.57
N HIS A 338 -15.85 17.25 17.75
CA HIS A 338 -16.12 17.65 16.36
C HIS A 338 -17.63 17.73 16.07
N PRO A 339 -18.28 18.86 16.35
CA PRO A 339 -19.72 19.01 16.11
C PRO A 339 -20.09 19.11 14.63
N GLU A 340 -19.18 19.55 13.76
CA GLU A 340 -19.49 19.72 12.34
C GLU A 340 -19.46 18.38 11.59
N PRO A 341 -20.29 18.18 10.55
CA PRO A 341 -20.19 16.99 9.70
C PRO A 341 -18.83 16.89 8.99
N PHE A 342 -18.34 15.66 8.80
CA PHE A 342 -17.15 15.39 7.99
C PHE A 342 -17.43 15.43 6.48
N GLY A 343 -18.71 15.43 6.07
CA GLY A 343 -19.09 15.50 4.65
C GLY A 343 -18.76 14.23 3.87
N LEU A 344 -19.09 13.06 4.44
CA LEU A 344 -18.91 11.77 3.78
C LEU A 344 -19.76 11.69 2.50
N GLU A 345 -19.10 11.53 1.36
CA GLU A 345 -19.73 11.36 0.04
C GLU A 345 -19.67 9.91 -0.46
N TYR A 346 -18.56 9.21 -0.15
CA TYR A 346 -18.28 7.87 -0.65
C TYR A 346 -18.17 6.85 0.48
N LEU A 347 -18.57 5.61 0.21
CA LEU A 347 -18.48 4.48 1.14
C LEU A 347 -18.05 3.21 0.39
N GLY A 348 -16.89 2.66 0.74
CA GLY A 348 -16.44 1.37 0.22
C GLY A 348 -17.11 0.21 0.96
N ILE A 349 -17.65 -0.76 0.21
CA ILE A 349 -18.23 -2.00 0.76
C ILE A 349 -17.59 -3.19 0.06
N GLY A 350 -16.75 -3.92 0.79
CA GLY A 350 -15.91 -5.01 0.27
C GLY A 350 -14.54 -4.55 -0.21
N ASN A 351 -13.62 -5.52 -0.37
CA ASN A 351 -12.28 -5.33 -0.89
C ASN A 351 -11.74 -6.69 -1.39
N GLU A 352 -11.32 -6.81 -2.65
CA GLU A 352 -10.70 -8.04 -3.17
C GLU A 352 -11.49 -9.33 -2.88
N ASP A 353 -12.81 -9.24 -2.85
CA ASP A 353 -13.68 -10.34 -2.43
C ASP A 353 -13.76 -11.44 -3.50
N LEU A 354 -13.98 -12.68 -3.03
CA LEU A 354 -14.45 -13.78 -3.88
C LEU A 354 -15.87 -13.46 -4.34
N ILE A 355 -16.12 -13.35 -5.65
CA ILE A 355 -17.43 -12.91 -6.17
C ILE A 355 -18.39 -14.08 -6.38
N ASP A 356 -18.80 -14.70 -5.27
CA ASP A 356 -19.71 -15.85 -5.25
C ASP A 356 -21.17 -15.46 -4.88
N PRO A 357 -22.13 -16.40 -4.89
CA PRO A 357 -23.51 -16.12 -4.48
C PRO A 357 -23.67 -15.66 -3.03
N VAL A 358 -22.74 -16.01 -2.13
CA VAL A 358 -22.78 -15.62 -0.73
C VAL A 358 -22.39 -14.14 -0.60
N PHE A 359 -21.28 -13.74 -1.21
CA PHE A 359 -20.85 -12.34 -1.30
C PHE A 359 -21.98 -11.47 -1.88
N ARG A 360 -22.52 -11.85 -3.05
CA ARG A 360 -23.60 -11.08 -3.70
C ARG A 360 -24.81 -10.91 -2.80
N ASN A 361 -25.18 -11.94 -2.05
CA ASN A 361 -26.30 -11.86 -1.12
C ASN A 361 -26.02 -10.91 0.06
N ARG A 362 -24.79 -10.88 0.59
CA ARG A 362 -24.40 -10.00 1.70
C ARG A 362 -24.26 -8.56 1.25
N PHE A 363 -23.51 -8.33 0.17
CA PHE A 363 -23.35 -7.02 -0.45
C PHE A 363 -24.71 -6.40 -0.80
N GLN A 364 -25.63 -7.14 -1.45
CA GLN A 364 -26.93 -6.58 -1.85
C GLN A 364 -27.75 -6.09 -0.65
N GLN A 365 -27.74 -6.81 0.47
CA GLN A 365 -28.47 -6.40 1.68
C GLN A 365 -27.93 -5.08 2.24
N ILE A 366 -26.61 -4.92 2.30
CA ILE A 366 -25.95 -3.69 2.76
C ILE A 366 -26.23 -2.55 1.79
N PHE A 367 -26.03 -2.79 0.49
CA PHE A 367 -26.21 -1.81 -0.57
C PHE A 367 -27.65 -1.28 -0.65
N ASP A 368 -28.65 -2.16 -0.56
CA ASP A 368 -30.06 -1.77 -0.54
C ASP A 368 -30.40 -0.94 0.69
N ALA A 369 -29.86 -1.29 1.86
CA ALA A 369 -30.07 -0.54 3.10
C ALA A 369 -29.45 0.87 3.05
N VAL A 370 -28.21 0.98 2.55
CA VAL A 370 -27.54 2.28 2.36
C VAL A 370 -28.31 3.15 1.36
N LYS A 371 -28.68 2.61 0.19
CA LYS A 371 -29.47 3.36 -0.81
C LYS A 371 -30.83 3.81 -0.26
N ALA A 372 -31.46 3.02 0.61
CA ALA A 372 -32.74 3.37 1.21
C ALA A 372 -32.63 4.47 2.27
N ALA A 373 -31.60 4.43 3.11
CA ALA A 373 -31.42 5.37 4.23
C ALA A 373 -30.69 6.65 3.81
N TYR A 374 -29.69 6.54 2.94
CA TYR A 374 -28.78 7.62 2.54
C TYR A 374 -28.57 7.60 1.02
N PRO A 375 -29.59 7.97 0.21
CA PRO A 375 -29.54 7.86 -1.25
C PRO A 375 -28.46 8.70 -1.93
N ASP A 376 -27.93 9.72 -1.24
CA ASP A 376 -26.86 10.60 -1.75
C ASP A 376 -25.45 10.01 -1.52
N ILE A 377 -25.30 8.95 -0.72
CA ILE A 377 -24.02 8.27 -0.54
C ILE A 377 -23.70 7.42 -1.76
N VAL A 378 -22.51 7.62 -2.31
CA VAL A 378 -21.99 6.84 -3.44
C VAL A 378 -21.26 5.62 -2.89
N VAL A 379 -21.91 4.45 -2.99
CA VAL A 379 -21.27 3.19 -2.64
C VAL A 379 -20.27 2.77 -3.72
N VAL A 380 -19.06 2.44 -3.29
CA VAL A 380 -17.98 1.86 -4.09
C VAL A 380 -17.94 0.36 -3.77
N GLY A 381 -18.23 -0.49 -4.77
CA GLY A 381 -18.11 -1.94 -4.65
C GLY A 381 -16.76 -2.45 -5.13
N THR A 382 -16.52 -3.76 -5.09
CA THR A 382 -15.27 -4.39 -5.57
C THR A 382 -15.50 -5.35 -6.73
N VAL A 383 -14.50 -5.53 -7.60
CA VAL A 383 -14.47 -6.57 -8.65
C VAL A 383 -13.34 -7.58 -8.47
N GLY A 384 -12.91 -7.81 -7.22
CA GLY A 384 -11.92 -8.84 -6.90
C GLY A 384 -10.47 -8.35 -6.94
N PRO A 385 -9.49 -9.26 -6.72
CA PRO A 385 -8.09 -8.92 -6.40
C PRO A 385 -7.20 -8.60 -7.60
N ALA A 386 -7.70 -8.71 -8.83
CA ALA A 386 -6.85 -8.68 -10.01
C ALA A 386 -7.57 -8.02 -11.20
N PRO A 387 -6.83 -7.46 -12.18
CA PRO A 387 -7.42 -6.78 -13.33
C PRO A 387 -7.94 -7.75 -14.42
N SER A 388 -8.10 -9.03 -14.07
CA SER A 388 -8.63 -10.10 -14.93
C SER A 388 -8.91 -11.36 -14.10
N GLY A 389 -9.67 -12.30 -14.66
CA GLY A 389 -10.01 -13.58 -14.01
C GLY A 389 -11.50 -13.68 -13.66
N GLN A 390 -11.94 -14.81 -13.11
CA GLN A 390 -13.37 -15.05 -12.83
C GLN A 390 -13.97 -14.02 -11.88
N ASP A 391 -13.28 -13.65 -10.80
CA ASP A 391 -13.77 -12.63 -9.86
C ASP A 391 -13.93 -11.27 -10.54
N TYR A 392 -12.98 -10.88 -11.39
CA TYR A 392 -13.06 -9.67 -12.21
C TYR A 392 -14.29 -9.68 -13.12
N GLU A 393 -14.47 -10.74 -13.91
CA GLU A 393 -15.58 -10.86 -14.86
C GLU A 393 -16.95 -10.93 -14.16
N GLU A 394 -17.06 -11.75 -13.10
CA GLU A 394 -18.30 -11.89 -12.34
C GLU A 394 -18.60 -10.65 -11.49
N GLY A 395 -17.58 -9.97 -10.97
CA GLY A 395 -17.67 -8.69 -10.27
C GLY A 395 -18.25 -7.61 -11.18
N TRP A 396 -17.65 -7.42 -12.36
CA TRP A 396 -18.14 -6.46 -13.35
C TRP A 396 -19.56 -6.75 -13.81
N LYS A 397 -19.87 -8.03 -14.04
CA LYS A 397 -21.23 -8.46 -14.39
C LYS A 397 -22.23 -8.13 -13.27
N TYR A 398 -21.91 -8.51 -12.02
CA TYR A 398 -22.78 -8.24 -10.88
C TYR A 398 -22.96 -6.74 -10.63
N ALA A 399 -21.89 -5.94 -10.73
CA ALA A 399 -21.96 -4.50 -10.54
C ALA A 399 -22.91 -3.82 -11.54
N ARG A 400 -22.93 -4.27 -12.81
CA ARG A 400 -23.90 -3.83 -13.81
C ARG A 400 -25.32 -4.27 -13.47
N GLU A 401 -25.52 -5.51 -13.03
CA GLU A 401 -26.83 -6.04 -12.63
C GLU A 401 -27.42 -5.27 -11.44
N ALA A 402 -26.61 -4.99 -10.42
CA ALA A 402 -27.00 -4.28 -9.20
C ALA A 402 -27.03 -2.74 -9.36
N ASN A 403 -26.53 -2.20 -10.48
CA ASN A 403 -26.34 -0.76 -10.70
C ASN A 403 -25.50 -0.13 -9.58
N VAL A 404 -24.34 -0.73 -9.31
CA VAL A 404 -23.32 -0.16 -8.43
C VAL A 404 -22.75 1.10 -9.08
N PRO A 405 -22.68 2.25 -8.39
CA PRO A 405 -22.20 3.49 -9.00
C PRO A 405 -20.73 3.46 -9.43
N ILE A 406 -19.86 2.92 -8.57
CA ILE A 406 -18.41 2.85 -8.78
C ILE A 406 -17.91 1.47 -8.34
N VAL A 407 -16.98 0.89 -9.09
CA VAL A 407 -16.30 -0.36 -8.71
C VAL A 407 -14.80 -0.17 -8.55
N ASP A 408 -14.24 -0.84 -7.57
CA ASP A 408 -12.83 -0.87 -7.21
C ASP A 408 -12.11 -2.01 -7.93
N GLU A 409 -11.15 -1.64 -8.78
CA GLU A 409 -10.20 -2.51 -9.48
C GLU A 409 -8.82 -2.40 -8.85
N HIS A 410 -8.10 -3.52 -8.78
CA HIS A 410 -6.74 -3.58 -8.26
C HIS A 410 -5.77 -4.09 -9.33
N SER A 411 -4.60 -3.47 -9.47
CA SER A 411 -3.59 -3.88 -10.46
C SER A 411 -2.17 -3.58 -10.01
N TYR A 412 -1.46 -4.63 -9.62
CA TYR A 412 -0.02 -4.59 -9.38
C TYR A 412 0.72 -5.34 -10.49
N GLN A 413 1.50 -4.62 -11.29
CA GLN A 413 2.03 -5.15 -12.55
C GLN A 413 3.43 -4.65 -12.88
N SER A 414 4.15 -5.37 -13.76
CA SER A 414 5.47 -4.92 -14.23
C SER A 414 5.38 -3.62 -15.03
N SER A 415 6.47 -2.83 -15.10
CA SER A 415 6.54 -1.64 -15.97
C SER A 415 6.18 -1.95 -17.43
N SER A 416 6.61 -3.12 -17.92
CA SER A 416 6.29 -3.61 -19.26
C SER A 416 4.79 -3.86 -19.47
N TRP A 417 4.09 -4.36 -18.48
CA TRP A 417 2.64 -4.56 -18.58
C TRP A 417 1.93 -3.20 -18.71
N TRP A 418 2.32 -2.20 -17.91
CA TRP A 418 1.72 -0.86 -17.98
C TRP A 418 1.89 -0.23 -19.36
N PHE A 419 3.08 -0.33 -19.96
CA PHE A 419 3.29 0.14 -21.34
C PHE A 419 2.44 -0.63 -22.36
N HIS A 420 2.28 -1.94 -22.23
CA HIS A 420 1.43 -2.70 -23.16
C HIS A 420 -0.07 -2.46 -22.98
N ASN A 421 -0.51 -1.86 -21.88
CA ASN A 421 -1.92 -1.69 -21.52
C ASN A 421 -2.34 -0.21 -21.44
N LEU A 422 -1.66 0.70 -22.14
CA LEU A 422 -2.01 2.12 -22.14
C LEU A 422 -3.43 2.43 -22.67
N ASP A 423 -4.05 1.48 -23.38
CA ASP A 423 -5.42 1.57 -23.90
C ASP A 423 -6.45 0.85 -23.00
N HIS A 424 -6.06 0.34 -21.83
CA HIS A 424 -6.91 -0.49 -20.96
C HIS A 424 -8.31 0.10 -20.69
N TYR A 425 -8.41 1.42 -20.54
CA TYR A 425 -9.67 2.12 -20.27
C TYR A 425 -10.31 2.79 -21.49
N ASP A 426 -9.70 2.72 -22.67
CA ASP A 426 -10.16 3.43 -23.86
C ASP A 426 -11.58 3.02 -24.26
N ASP A 427 -11.91 1.74 -24.07
CA ASP A 427 -13.19 1.12 -24.47
C ASP A 427 -14.12 0.76 -23.29
N ALA A 428 -13.80 1.18 -22.07
CA ALA A 428 -14.65 1.02 -20.89
C ALA A 428 -16.12 1.48 -21.13
N ASP A 429 -17.09 0.84 -20.47
CA ASP A 429 -18.50 1.22 -20.64
C ASP A 429 -18.83 2.52 -19.90
N ARG A 430 -19.08 3.60 -20.64
CA ARG A 430 -19.42 4.92 -20.08
C ARG A 430 -20.81 5.00 -19.45
N LYS A 431 -21.68 4.01 -19.73
CA LYS A 431 -23.07 3.96 -19.22
C LYS A 431 -23.22 3.07 -17.99
N GLY A 432 -22.22 2.24 -17.70
CA GLY A 432 -22.18 1.35 -16.54
C GLY A 432 -21.59 2.01 -15.29
N PRO A 433 -21.22 1.19 -14.29
CA PRO A 433 -20.44 1.62 -13.14
C PRO A 433 -19.17 2.38 -13.57
N LYS A 434 -18.81 3.43 -12.84
CA LYS A 434 -17.50 4.08 -13.00
C LYS A 434 -16.40 3.24 -12.36
N ILE A 435 -15.17 3.51 -12.75
CA ILE A 435 -13.99 2.78 -12.30
C ILE A 435 -13.27 3.58 -11.22
N TYR A 436 -12.93 2.90 -10.15
CA TYR A 436 -11.93 3.31 -9.18
C TYR A 436 -10.77 2.32 -9.28
N LEU A 437 -9.58 2.75 -9.71
CA LEU A 437 -8.38 1.92 -9.62
C LEU A 437 -7.78 2.11 -8.22
N GLY A 438 -8.35 1.42 -7.22
CA GLY A 438 -8.12 1.72 -5.81
C GLY A 438 -6.83 1.18 -5.22
N GLU A 439 -6.23 0.21 -5.90
CA GLU A 439 -4.87 -0.21 -5.61
C GLU A 439 -4.11 -0.42 -6.90
N TYR A 440 -3.02 0.33 -7.08
CA TYR A 440 -2.08 0.04 -8.15
C TYR A 440 -0.64 0.40 -7.78
N GLY A 441 0.28 -0.29 -8.42
CA GLY A 441 1.71 0.00 -8.32
C GLY A 441 2.49 -0.82 -9.34
N SER A 442 3.55 -0.24 -9.91
CA SER A 442 4.48 -1.01 -10.72
C SER A 442 5.43 -1.78 -9.81
N TRP A 443 5.79 -3.04 -10.14
CA TRP A 443 6.54 -3.96 -9.26
C TRP A 443 7.99 -3.57 -8.85
N ASN A 444 8.38 -2.29 -8.91
CA ASN A 444 9.68 -1.77 -8.42
C ASN A 444 9.64 -0.24 -8.24
N THR A 445 10.70 0.33 -7.64
CA THR A 445 10.84 1.78 -7.41
C THR A 445 11.72 2.49 -8.44
N GLN A 446 12.09 1.82 -9.53
CA GLN A 446 13.04 2.37 -10.51
C GLN A 446 12.41 3.47 -11.36
N LEU A 447 13.24 4.30 -12.01
CA LEU A 447 12.77 5.36 -12.89
C LEU A 447 11.80 4.83 -13.95
N ILE A 448 12.08 3.66 -14.53
CA ILE A 448 11.22 3.07 -15.56
C ILE A 448 9.83 2.69 -15.07
N ASN A 449 9.69 2.34 -13.79
CA ASN A 449 8.42 2.09 -13.13
C ASN A 449 7.62 3.40 -13.05
N GLY A 450 8.22 4.46 -12.52
CA GLY A 450 7.59 5.78 -12.48
C GLY A 450 7.21 6.31 -13.87
N LEU A 451 8.04 6.09 -14.90
CA LEU A 451 7.71 6.49 -16.28
C LEU A 451 6.54 5.68 -16.87
N SER A 452 6.46 4.38 -16.56
CA SER A 452 5.34 3.52 -17.00
C SER A 452 4.02 3.93 -16.34
N GLU A 453 4.06 4.24 -15.04
CA GLU A 453 2.94 4.78 -14.29
C GLU A 453 2.53 6.14 -14.84
N ALA A 454 3.47 7.05 -15.09
CA ALA A 454 3.19 8.36 -15.67
C ALA A 454 2.50 8.25 -17.04
N ALA A 455 2.89 7.28 -17.87
CA ALA A 455 2.26 7.06 -19.16
C ALA A 455 0.83 6.54 -19.00
N PHE A 456 0.60 5.58 -18.09
CA PHE A 456 -0.72 5.01 -17.81
C PHE A 456 -1.66 6.02 -17.13
N MET A 457 -1.17 6.82 -16.19
CA MET A 457 -1.92 7.90 -15.53
C MET A 457 -2.45 8.93 -16.52
N GLY A 458 -1.68 9.28 -17.56
CA GLY A 458 -2.16 10.17 -18.61
C GLY A 458 -3.35 9.59 -19.39
N ARG A 459 -3.44 8.26 -19.47
CA ARG A 459 -4.55 7.54 -20.08
C ARG A 459 -5.73 7.40 -19.13
N MET A 460 -5.49 7.25 -17.82
CA MET A 460 -6.55 7.35 -16.80
C MET A 460 -7.20 8.74 -16.83
N GLU A 461 -6.40 9.81 -16.88
CA GLU A 461 -6.90 11.19 -17.01
C GLU A 461 -7.72 11.39 -18.28
N LEU A 462 -7.23 10.91 -19.42
CA LEU A 462 -7.98 10.96 -20.68
C LEU A 462 -9.31 10.20 -20.59
N ASN A 463 -9.36 9.11 -19.82
CA ASN A 463 -10.56 8.32 -19.59
C ASN A 463 -11.30 8.72 -18.31
N GLY A 464 -11.10 9.94 -17.80
CA GLY A 464 -11.70 10.42 -16.54
C GLY A 464 -13.23 10.50 -16.55
N ASP A 465 -13.86 10.35 -17.72
CA ASP A 465 -15.30 10.19 -17.88
C ASP A 465 -15.78 8.78 -17.48
N ALA A 466 -14.89 7.80 -17.42
CA ALA A 466 -15.13 6.43 -16.98
C ALA A 466 -14.35 6.08 -15.70
N VAL A 467 -13.08 6.48 -15.61
CA VAL A 467 -12.21 6.34 -14.43
C VAL A 467 -12.44 7.53 -13.51
N ALA A 468 -13.21 7.32 -12.45
CA ALA A 468 -13.60 8.38 -11.52
C ALA A 468 -12.52 8.64 -10.46
N MET A 469 -11.77 7.63 -10.06
CA MET A 469 -10.87 7.67 -8.90
C MET A 469 -9.67 6.74 -9.15
N ALA A 470 -8.52 7.04 -8.53
CA ALA A 470 -7.35 6.17 -8.51
C ALA A 470 -6.46 6.47 -7.29
N SER A 471 -5.86 5.42 -6.71
CA SER A 471 -4.91 5.57 -5.60
C SER A 471 -3.80 4.52 -5.67
N TYR A 472 -2.55 4.98 -5.60
CA TYR A 472 -1.39 4.10 -5.53
C TYR A 472 -1.40 3.33 -4.21
N ALA A 473 -0.98 2.06 -4.24
CA ALA A 473 -0.86 1.22 -3.06
C ALA A 473 0.39 0.32 -3.12
N PRO A 474 0.91 -0.13 -1.96
CA PRO A 474 0.66 0.43 -0.63
C PRO A 474 1.30 1.81 -0.46
N LEU A 475 0.84 2.58 0.52
CA LEU A 475 1.26 3.97 0.68
C LEU A 475 2.56 4.12 1.47
N PHE A 476 2.73 3.35 2.53
CA PHE A 476 3.81 3.54 3.49
C PHE A 476 4.53 2.24 3.81
N ALA A 477 5.87 2.29 3.91
CA ALA A 477 6.65 1.22 4.51
C ALA A 477 7.81 1.74 5.36
N LYS A 478 7.89 1.24 6.60
CA LYS A 478 9.05 1.43 7.45
C LYS A 478 10.21 0.58 6.93
N ASN A 479 11.36 1.21 6.72
CA ASN A 479 12.57 0.52 6.26
C ASN A 479 12.96 -0.60 7.23
N GLY A 480 13.15 -1.81 6.68
CA GLY A 480 13.44 -3.02 7.46
C GLY A 480 12.22 -3.89 7.76
N HIS A 481 11.00 -3.41 7.52
CA HIS A 481 9.75 -4.09 7.86
C HIS A 481 8.77 -4.20 6.69
N HIS A 482 9.32 -4.45 5.50
CA HIS A 482 8.56 -4.52 4.26
C HIS A 482 7.69 -5.79 4.20
N SER A 483 6.38 -5.65 4.41
CA SER A 483 5.41 -6.75 4.20
C SER A 483 4.99 -6.89 2.74
N TRP A 484 5.11 -5.80 1.98
CA TRP A 484 4.86 -5.72 0.55
C TRP A 484 5.92 -4.80 -0.09
N ASN A 485 6.13 -4.92 -1.40
CA ASN A 485 6.96 -3.97 -2.15
C ASN A 485 6.47 -3.85 -3.60
N PRO A 486 6.61 -2.67 -4.22
CA PRO A 486 7.09 -1.41 -3.62
C PRO A 486 5.98 -0.60 -2.92
N ASP A 487 6.36 0.50 -2.26
CA ASP A 487 5.48 1.42 -1.54
C ASP A 487 5.69 2.87 -2.00
N LEU A 488 4.66 3.73 -1.88
CA LEU A 488 4.75 5.11 -2.37
C LEU A 488 5.68 5.99 -1.53
N ILE A 489 5.74 5.77 -0.22
CA ILE A 489 6.56 6.53 0.72
C ILE A 489 7.25 5.55 1.67
N TYR A 490 8.58 5.53 1.62
CA TYR A 490 9.38 4.80 2.61
C TYR A 490 9.75 5.73 3.75
N PHE A 491 10.02 5.20 4.94
CA PHE A 491 10.45 6.02 6.07
C PHE A 491 11.27 5.24 7.09
N ASP A 492 11.96 5.97 7.96
CA ASP A 492 12.52 5.46 9.21
C ASP A 492 12.05 6.35 10.39
N ASN A 493 12.66 6.19 11.57
CA ASN A 493 12.29 7.00 12.73
C ASN A 493 12.62 8.50 12.57
N GLU A 494 13.49 8.85 11.63
CA GLU A 494 14.02 10.21 11.49
C GLU A 494 13.39 10.99 10.33
N ARG A 495 13.04 10.32 9.23
CA ARG A 495 12.59 10.98 7.99
C ARG A 495 11.87 10.04 7.01
N THR A 496 11.33 10.65 5.96
CA THR A 496 10.78 9.99 4.77
C THR A 496 11.81 9.83 3.66
N TYR A 497 11.54 8.90 2.75
CA TYR A 497 12.28 8.61 1.53
C TYR A 497 11.27 8.47 0.38
N LEU A 498 11.42 9.30 -0.65
CA LEU A 498 10.43 9.47 -1.71
C LEU A 498 10.92 8.86 -3.04
N PRO A 499 10.36 7.72 -3.51
CA PRO A 499 10.70 7.10 -4.78
C PRO A 499 10.20 7.87 -6.00
N TYR A 500 10.55 7.39 -7.21
CA TYR A 500 10.10 8.00 -8.46
C TYR A 500 8.58 8.07 -8.59
N SER A 501 7.87 7.01 -8.17
CA SER A 501 6.40 6.95 -8.18
C SER A 501 5.76 8.07 -7.36
N TYR A 502 6.32 8.45 -6.20
CA TYR A 502 5.81 9.59 -5.40
C TYR A 502 5.82 10.88 -6.21
N TRP A 503 6.93 11.17 -6.88
CA TRP A 503 7.05 12.39 -7.69
C TRP A 503 6.09 12.39 -8.88
N VAL A 504 5.87 11.23 -9.51
CA VAL A 504 4.88 11.07 -10.59
C VAL A 504 3.47 11.33 -10.08
N GLN A 505 3.07 10.72 -8.96
CA GLN A 505 1.76 10.98 -8.33
C GLN A 505 1.58 12.47 -8.03
N ARG A 506 2.57 13.09 -7.38
CA ARG A 506 2.54 14.53 -7.05
C ARG A 506 2.40 15.40 -8.29
N MET A 507 3.16 15.13 -9.35
CA MET A 507 3.12 15.92 -10.59
C MET A 507 1.73 15.87 -11.23
N TYR A 508 1.02 14.73 -11.19
CA TYR A 508 -0.36 14.64 -11.67
C TYR A 508 -1.36 15.33 -10.73
N ALA A 509 -1.28 15.04 -9.43
CA ALA A 509 -2.24 15.54 -8.46
C ALA A 509 -2.15 17.06 -8.19
N THR A 510 -1.00 17.69 -8.47
CA THR A 510 -0.82 19.14 -8.40
C THR A 510 -1.13 19.88 -9.70
N THR A 511 -1.41 19.16 -10.80
CA THR A 511 -1.76 19.72 -12.11
C THR A 511 -3.08 19.15 -12.62
N THR A 512 -4.12 19.15 -11.79
CA THR A 512 -5.46 18.67 -12.19
C THR A 512 -6.09 19.53 -13.27
N ALA A 513 -7.01 18.95 -14.03
CA ALA A 513 -7.69 19.57 -15.16
C ALA A 513 -9.15 19.11 -15.24
N ASP A 514 -9.96 19.82 -16.02
CA ASP A 514 -11.39 19.54 -16.21
C ASP A 514 -11.66 18.70 -17.45
N THR A 515 -10.84 18.86 -18.50
CA THR A 515 -11.01 18.17 -19.77
C THR A 515 -9.70 17.64 -20.33
N ALA A 516 -9.77 16.53 -21.07
CA ALA A 516 -8.65 15.93 -21.77
C ALA A 516 -9.03 15.58 -23.22
N TRP A 517 -8.02 15.51 -24.09
CA TRP A 517 -8.21 15.15 -25.50
C TRP A 517 -7.33 13.96 -25.91
N PRO A 518 -7.85 13.06 -26.77
CA PRO A 518 -7.02 12.05 -27.41
C PRO A 518 -5.95 12.72 -28.27
N VAL A 519 -4.72 12.24 -28.14
CA VAL A 519 -3.58 12.68 -28.94
C VAL A 519 -3.01 11.48 -29.68
N THR A 520 -2.87 11.60 -30.99
CA THR A 520 -2.13 10.65 -31.81
C THR A 520 -0.69 11.10 -31.92
N LEU A 521 0.24 10.17 -31.77
CA LEU A 521 1.68 10.44 -31.86
C LEU A 521 2.27 9.68 -33.05
N GLU A 522 2.78 10.42 -34.03
CA GLU A 522 3.43 9.85 -35.21
C GLU A 522 4.96 9.93 -35.05
N GLY A 523 5.66 8.83 -35.35
CA GLY A 523 7.12 8.73 -35.22
C GLY A 523 7.55 7.48 -34.46
N PRO A 524 8.83 7.38 -34.04
CA PRO A 524 9.32 6.26 -33.24
C PRO A 524 8.80 6.37 -31.80
N THR A 525 7.65 5.76 -31.53
CA THR A 525 6.98 5.77 -30.21
C THR A 525 7.23 4.51 -29.40
N ALA A 526 7.55 3.39 -30.08
CA ALA A 526 7.67 2.09 -29.46
C ALA A 526 9.14 1.62 -29.36
N LEU A 527 9.44 0.91 -28.28
CA LEU A 527 10.64 0.13 -28.10
C LEU A 527 10.41 -1.29 -28.64
N ARG A 528 11.34 -1.75 -29.46
CA ARG A 528 11.46 -3.17 -29.81
C ARG A 528 12.68 -3.74 -29.09
N ARG A 529 12.43 -4.54 -28.06
CA ARG A 529 13.50 -5.10 -27.22
C ARG A 529 14.28 -6.17 -27.98
N ASP A 530 15.60 -6.13 -27.86
CA ASP A 530 16.46 -7.24 -28.27
C ASP A 530 16.57 -8.22 -27.10
N LEU A 531 15.91 -9.37 -27.23
CA LEU A 531 15.92 -10.40 -26.20
C LEU A 531 17.18 -11.27 -26.33
N PRO A 532 17.85 -11.64 -25.23
CA PRO A 532 19.03 -12.52 -25.28
C PRO A 532 18.63 -13.93 -25.71
N ASN A 533 19.49 -14.60 -26.48
CA ASN A 533 19.28 -15.99 -26.91
C ASN A 533 19.94 -17.02 -25.98
N THR A 534 20.54 -16.57 -24.88
CA THR A 534 21.07 -17.43 -23.82
C THR A 534 19.93 -18.15 -23.13
N VAL A 535 20.09 -19.45 -22.91
CA VAL A 535 19.14 -20.30 -22.20
C VAL A 535 19.88 -20.99 -21.07
N ARG A 536 19.69 -20.44 -19.87
CA ARG A 536 19.96 -21.11 -18.60
C ARG A 536 18.65 -21.57 -17.99
N LEU A 537 18.71 -22.42 -16.97
CA LEU A 537 17.53 -22.90 -16.25
C LEU A 537 17.80 -22.93 -14.75
N LEU A 538 17.00 -22.19 -13.99
CA LEU A 538 16.94 -22.22 -12.54
C LEU A 538 15.62 -22.85 -12.08
N ILE A 539 15.66 -23.44 -10.89
CA ILE A 539 14.48 -23.89 -10.16
C ILE A 539 14.38 -23.05 -8.89
N ASP A 540 13.24 -22.42 -8.65
CA ASP A 540 13.01 -21.54 -7.51
C ASP A 540 11.59 -21.69 -6.92
N GLY A 541 11.28 -20.95 -5.86
CA GLY A 541 10.01 -20.96 -5.15
C GLY A 541 10.07 -21.55 -3.74
N ASN A 542 8.92 -21.62 -3.08
CA ASN A 542 8.84 -22.04 -1.67
C ASN A 542 8.27 -23.47 -1.49
N ALA A 543 8.00 -24.18 -2.59
CA ALA A 543 7.60 -25.57 -2.57
C ALA A 543 8.79 -26.52 -2.47
N LYS A 544 8.60 -27.69 -1.86
CA LYS A 544 9.49 -28.85 -1.99
C LYS A 544 8.88 -29.82 -2.99
N ALA A 545 9.65 -30.24 -3.98
CA ALA A 545 9.22 -31.20 -4.99
C ALA A 545 10.41 -31.98 -5.58
N ASP A 546 10.13 -33.13 -6.19
CA ASP A 546 11.09 -33.85 -7.01
C ASP A 546 10.73 -33.64 -8.49
N LEU A 547 11.72 -33.24 -9.29
CA LEU A 547 11.61 -33.20 -10.74
C LEU A 547 12.34 -34.41 -11.30
N LYS A 548 11.62 -35.27 -12.03
CA LYS A 548 12.18 -36.44 -12.70
C LYS A 548 12.28 -36.20 -14.20
N ASP A 549 13.32 -36.80 -14.78
CA ASP A 549 13.58 -36.74 -16.22
C ASP A 549 13.66 -35.31 -16.80
N LEU A 550 14.13 -34.34 -16.02
CA LEU A 550 14.22 -32.94 -16.44
C LEU A 550 15.06 -32.84 -17.72
N THR A 551 14.43 -32.37 -18.78
CA THR A 551 15.00 -32.32 -20.12
C THR A 551 14.71 -30.97 -20.76
N VAL A 552 15.70 -30.42 -21.47
CA VAL A 552 15.50 -29.27 -22.37
C VAL A 552 15.74 -29.69 -23.81
N THR A 553 14.80 -29.38 -24.71
CA THR A 553 14.94 -29.67 -26.14
C THR A 553 14.84 -28.38 -26.95
N THR A 554 15.92 -28.00 -27.62
CA THR A 554 15.91 -26.82 -28.53
C THR A 554 15.06 -27.09 -29.77
N THR A 555 14.54 -26.04 -30.41
CA THR A 555 13.84 -26.13 -31.70
C THR A 555 14.68 -26.75 -32.82
N ALA A 556 16.01 -26.66 -32.72
CA ALA A 556 16.95 -27.35 -33.62
C ALA A 556 17.07 -28.87 -33.36
N GLY A 557 16.35 -29.41 -32.37
CA GLY A 557 16.32 -30.84 -32.03
C GLY A 557 17.44 -31.29 -31.09
N LYS A 558 18.30 -30.38 -30.60
CA LYS A 558 19.29 -30.72 -29.56
C LYS A 558 18.56 -30.96 -28.24
N ARG A 559 18.63 -32.20 -27.75
CA ARG A 559 18.09 -32.64 -26.44
C ARG A 559 19.19 -32.66 -25.39
N ILE A 560 18.96 -32.02 -24.24
CA ILE A 560 19.85 -31.95 -23.09
C ILE A 560 19.12 -32.57 -21.90
N GLN A 561 19.65 -33.68 -21.38
CA GLN A 561 19.13 -34.34 -20.18
C GLN A 561 19.83 -33.76 -18.95
N LEU A 562 19.07 -33.10 -18.07
CA LEU A 562 19.57 -32.56 -16.80
C LEU A 562 19.44 -33.58 -15.66
N GLY A 563 18.58 -34.59 -15.83
CA GLY A 563 18.41 -35.69 -14.89
C GLY A 563 17.38 -35.39 -13.80
N ASP A 564 17.40 -36.17 -12.73
CA ASP A 564 16.49 -36.01 -11.61
C ASP A 564 17.01 -34.93 -10.64
N VAL A 565 16.13 -34.03 -10.20
CA VAL A 565 16.42 -32.96 -9.26
C VAL A 565 15.50 -33.06 -8.05
N ARG A 566 16.09 -33.13 -6.87
CA ARG A 566 15.38 -32.96 -5.60
C ARG A 566 15.42 -31.49 -5.21
N TYR A 567 14.27 -30.83 -5.21
CA TYR A 567 14.14 -29.42 -4.90
C TYR A 567 13.61 -29.23 -3.47
N ASP A 568 14.42 -28.63 -2.60
CA ASP A 568 14.16 -28.44 -1.16
C ASP A 568 13.79 -27.00 -0.78
N ALA A 569 13.14 -26.27 -1.70
CA ALA A 569 12.82 -24.84 -1.57
C ALA A 569 14.07 -23.93 -1.42
N ARG A 570 15.18 -24.33 -2.05
CA ARG A 570 16.39 -23.52 -2.20
C ARG A 570 16.72 -23.41 -3.67
N ARG A 571 16.91 -22.20 -4.17
CA ARG A 571 17.23 -21.94 -5.58
C ARG A 571 18.33 -22.89 -6.09
N ILE A 572 18.05 -23.58 -7.20
CA ILE A 572 19.01 -24.46 -7.89
C ILE A 572 19.32 -23.88 -9.25
N ASP A 573 20.61 -23.71 -9.55
CA ASP A 573 21.09 -23.58 -10.92
C ASP A 573 21.37 -24.98 -11.48
N THR A 574 20.70 -25.33 -12.58
CA THR A 574 20.87 -26.65 -13.21
C THR A 574 22.20 -26.80 -13.95
N GLY A 575 22.95 -25.71 -14.12
CA GLY A 575 24.18 -25.66 -14.91
C GLY A 575 23.93 -25.71 -16.42
N LEU A 576 22.66 -25.64 -16.86
CA LEU A 576 22.33 -25.48 -18.27
C LEU A 576 22.86 -24.13 -18.77
N ASP A 577 23.60 -24.15 -19.86
CA ASP A 577 24.06 -22.95 -20.57
C ASP A 577 24.15 -23.27 -22.07
N ILE A 578 23.14 -22.85 -22.82
CA ILE A 578 23.04 -23.03 -24.27
C ILE A 578 22.54 -21.76 -24.94
N SER A 579 22.62 -21.72 -26.28
CA SER A 579 22.03 -20.65 -27.08
C SER A 579 20.91 -21.23 -27.96
N ALA A 580 19.71 -20.66 -27.87
CA ALA A 580 18.55 -21.05 -28.68
C ALA A 580 17.50 -19.93 -28.72
N ASP A 581 16.83 -19.78 -29.86
CA ASP A 581 15.68 -18.88 -29.98
C ASP A 581 14.37 -19.54 -29.51
N GLY A 582 14.34 -20.87 -29.39
CA GLY A 582 13.18 -21.60 -28.83
C GLY A 582 13.56 -22.97 -28.30
N TYR A 583 12.83 -23.44 -27.29
CA TYR A 583 13.08 -24.68 -26.58
C TYR A 583 11.85 -25.16 -25.80
N THR A 584 11.84 -26.44 -25.44
CA THR A 584 10.88 -27.02 -24.50
C THR A 584 11.56 -27.40 -23.20
N ILE A 585 10.83 -27.35 -22.09
CA ILE A 585 11.21 -27.91 -20.80
C ILE A 585 10.23 -29.01 -20.44
N ASP A 586 10.73 -30.22 -20.25
CA ASP A 586 9.96 -31.41 -19.94
C ASP A 586 10.39 -31.98 -18.59
N ALA A 587 9.44 -32.27 -17.69
CA ALA A 587 9.71 -32.93 -16.41
C ALA A 587 8.46 -33.60 -15.83
N THR A 588 8.64 -34.67 -15.05
CA THR A 588 7.62 -35.12 -14.10
C THR A 588 7.87 -34.46 -12.75
N VAL A 589 6.97 -33.60 -12.29
CA VAL A 589 7.09 -32.90 -11.00
C VAL A 589 6.22 -33.59 -9.96
N VAL A 590 6.81 -34.00 -8.83
CA VAL A 590 6.10 -34.59 -7.68
C VAL A 590 6.22 -33.65 -6.49
N TYR A 591 5.12 -32.99 -6.14
CA TYR A 591 5.08 -32.00 -5.06
C TYR A 591 4.98 -32.68 -3.68
N TYR A 592 5.61 -32.10 -2.64
CA TYR A 592 5.61 -32.64 -1.28
C TYR A 592 5.16 -31.67 -0.19
N GLU A 593 5.60 -30.42 -0.22
CA GLU A 593 5.40 -29.47 0.89
C GLU A 593 5.48 -28.02 0.40
N GLY A 594 4.90 -27.08 1.14
CA GLY A 594 5.06 -25.63 0.93
C GLY A 594 3.81 -24.97 0.37
N ARG A 595 3.24 -24.00 1.08
CA ARG A 595 1.95 -23.37 0.72
C ARG A 595 1.95 -22.75 -0.69
N TRP A 596 3.11 -22.32 -1.19
CA TRP A 596 3.28 -21.68 -2.49
C TRP A 596 3.81 -22.64 -3.56
N GLY A 597 3.81 -22.20 -4.82
CA GLY A 597 4.30 -22.99 -5.95
C GLY A 597 5.82 -23.09 -6.06
N MET A 598 6.26 -23.74 -7.14
CA MET A 598 7.63 -23.67 -7.66
C MET A 598 7.67 -22.98 -9.02
N GLN A 599 8.87 -22.58 -9.43
CA GLN A 599 9.13 -21.88 -10.67
C GLN A 599 10.27 -22.55 -11.45
N LEU A 600 10.09 -22.66 -12.76
CA LEU A 600 11.16 -22.94 -13.72
C LEU A 600 11.50 -21.62 -14.40
N ILE A 601 12.69 -21.08 -14.11
CA ILE A 601 13.14 -19.78 -14.62
C ILE A 601 14.16 -20.04 -15.72
N SER A 602 13.89 -19.58 -16.93
CA SER A 602 14.71 -19.89 -18.10
C SER A 602 15.03 -18.67 -18.98
N GLY A 603 16.13 -18.75 -19.73
CA GLY A 603 16.63 -17.62 -20.54
C GLY A 603 17.88 -16.98 -19.92
N ASP A 604 18.01 -15.66 -20.01
CA ASP A 604 19.08 -14.89 -19.38
C ASP A 604 18.74 -14.57 -17.92
N VAL A 605 18.87 -15.59 -17.08
CA VAL A 605 18.40 -15.59 -15.68
C VAL A 605 19.16 -14.62 -14.76
N ASP A 606 20.34 -14.15 -15.17
CA ASP A 606 21.10 -13.11 -14.47
C ASP A 606 20.76 -11.70 -14.98
N GLY A 607 20.10 -11.63 -16.13
CA GLY A 607 19.68 -10.40 -16.77
C GLY A 607 18.26 -9.97 -16.40
N ARG A 608 17.87 -8.82 -16.95
CA ARG A 608 16.54 -8.20 -16.76
C ARG A 608 15.45 -8.78 -17.65
N ASN A 609 15.80 -9.72 -18.53
CA ASN A 609 14.90 -10.29 -19.53
C ASN A 609 15.02 -11.82 -19.52
N HIS A 610 14.02 -12.49 -18.93
CA HIS A 610 13.96 -13.95 -18.87
C HIS A 610 12.50 -14.42 -18.73
N ASN A 611 12.30 -15.72 -18.62
CA ASN A 611 10.99 -16.37 -18.69
C ASN A 611 10.76 -17.20 -17.43
N VAL A 612 9.52 -17.26 -16.96
CA VAL A 612 9.15 -18.00 -15.75
C VAL A 612 7.94 -18.87 -16.05
N VAL A 613 8.03 -20.14 -15.70
CA VAL A 613 6.89 -21.07 -15.66
C VAL A 613 6.60 -21.36 -14.19
N SER A 614 5.44 -20.92 -13.71
CA SER A 614 5.00 -21.14 -12.33
C SER A 614 4.07 -22.35 -12.24
N LEU A 615 4.30 -23.20 -11.24
CA LEU A 615 3.53 -24.41 -10.96
C LEU A 615 3.08 -24.41 -9.51
N GLY A 616 1.79 -24.61 -9.24
CA GLY A 616 1.30 -24.71 -7.86
C GLY A 616 -0.17 -24.35 -7.72
N ARG A 617 -0.47 -23.43 -6.79
CA ARG A 617 -1.83 -22.94 -6.53
C ARG A 617 -2.45 -22.23 -7.73
N GLY A 618 -1.62 -21.63 -8.57
CA GLY A 618 -1.96 -21.23 -9.93
C GLY A 618 -0.83 -21.62 -10.87
N HIS A 619 -1.17 -22.05 -12.08
CA HIS A 619 -0.21 -22.30 -13.15
C HIS A 619 -0.11 -21.05 -14.02
N SER A 620 1.09 -20.63 -14.39
CA SER A 620 1.24 -19.50 -15.31
C SER A 620 2.51 -19.57 -16.13
N VAL A 621 2.48 -18.92 -17.29
CA VAL A 621 3.65 -18.57 -18.09
C VAL A 621 3.83 -17.05 -18.02
N GLN A 622 5.02 -16.64 -17.62
CA GLN A 622 5.34 -15.24 -17.33
C GLN A 622 6.62 -14.85 -18.02
N VAL A 623 6.71 -13.56 -18.32
CA VAL A 623 7.91 -12.94 -18.84
C VAL A 623 8.40 -11.89 -17.86
N VAL A 624 9.70 -11.87 -17.63
CA VAL A 624 10.39 -10.80 -16.91
C VAL A 624 10.98 -9.86 -17.95
N ARG A 625 10.64 -8.58 -17.82
CA ARG A 625 11.12 -7.47 -18.65
C ARG A 625 11.50 -6.32 -17.73
N ASP A 626 12.60 -5.64 -18.04
CA ASP A 626 13.15 -4.57 -17.19
C ASP A 626 13.38 -5.01 -15.72
N GLY A 627 13.49 -6.32 -15.46
CA GLY A 627 13.70 -6.89 -14.14
C GLY A 627 12.42 -7.15 -13.32
N THR A 628 11.22 -6.92 -13.88
CA THR A 628 9.95 -7.27 -13.22
C THR A 628 9.09 -8.19 -14.09
N GLY A 629 8.37 -9.11 -13.46
CA GLY A 629 7.57 -10.13 -14.13
C GLY A 629 6.12 -9.74 -14.36
N TYR A 630 5.53 -10.18 -15.46
CA TYR A 630 4.08 -10.22 -15.65
C TYR A 630 3.65 -11.49 -16.38
N ALA A 631 2.42 -11.93 -16.10
CA ALA A 631 1.87 -13.12 -16.72
C ALA A 631 1.44 -12.85 -18.17
N LEU A 632 1.85 -13.71 -19.10
CA LEU A 632 1.25 -13.76 -20.44
C LEU A 632 -0.08 -14.50 -20.40
N ALA A 633 -0.18 -15.52 -19.56
CA ALA A 633 -1.39 -16.27 -19.26
C ALA A 633 -1.22 -17.06 -17.96
N GLY A 634 -2.32 -17.36 -17.31
CA GLY A 634 -2.34 -18.23 -16.15
C GLY A 634 -3.73 -18.73 -15.79
N THR A 635 -3.78 -19.71 -14.90
CA THR A 635 -4.99 -20.09 -14.20
C THR A 635 -5.19 -19.19 -13.00
N GLU A 636 -6.40 -19.18 -12.47
CA GLU A 636 -6.65 -18.63 -11.16
C GLU A 636 -5.79 -19.28 -10.09
N VAL A 637 -5.47 -18.48 -9.07
CA VAL A 637 -4.77 -18.93 -7.89
C VAL A 637 -5.79 -19.55 -6.94
N SER A 638 -5.84 -20.88 -6.88
CA SER A 638 -6.66 -21.61 -5.91
C SER A 638 -6.20 -21.28 -4.49
N MET A 639 -7.15 -21.10 -3.55
CA MET A 639 -6.85 -20.99 -2.12
C MET A 639 -6.44 -22.31 -1.45
N ASN A 640 -6.76 -23.44 -2.09
CA ASN A 640 -6.40 -24.76 -1.59
C ASN A 640 -4.91 -25.03 -1.79
N GLU A 641 -4.27 -25.61 -0.77
CA GLU A 641 -2.91 -26.11 -0.88
C GLU A 641 -2.81 -27.19 -1.97
N VAL A 642 -1.68 -27.20 -2.67
CA VAL A 642 -1.32 -28.35 -3.50
C VAL A 642 -1.13 -29.54 -2.56
N ARG A 643 -1.82 -30.65 -2.83
CA ARG A 643 -1.73 -31.82 -1.95
C ARG A 643 -0.35 -32.48 -2.07
N PRO A 644 0.30 -32.83 -0.95
CA PRO A 644 1.49 -33.67 -1.00
C PRO A 644 1.24 -34.95 -1.80
N GLY A 645 2.15 -35.25 -2.73
CA GLY A 645 2.05 -36.36 -3.69
C GLY A 645 1.39 -36.00 -5.02
N THR A 646 0.85 -34.79 -5.18
CA THR A 646 0.40 -34.30 -6.50
C THR A 646 1.55 -34.43 -7.50
N THR A 647 1.24 -35.05 -8.65
CA THR A 647 2.21 -35.29 -9.72
C THR A 647 1.72 -34.61 -10.98
N TRP A 648 2.61 -33.88 -11.65
CA TRP A 648 2.34 -33.19 -12.92
C TRP A 648 3.32 -33.67 -13.99
N GLN A 649 2.83 -34.06 -15.16
CA GLN A 649 3.64 -34.15 -16.37
C GLN A 649 3.74 -32.78 -17.02
N VAL A 650 4.83 -32.08 -16.76
CA VAL A 650 5.07 -30.71 -17.22
C VAL A 650 5.71 -30.73 -18.59
N HIS A 651 5.10 -30.00 -19.52
CA HIS A 651 5.68 -29.64 -20.81
C HIS A 651 5.50 -28.14 -21.04
N ALA A 652 6.59 -27.39 -21.04
CA ALA A 652 6.58 -25.96 -21.31
C ALA A 652 7.27 -25.66 -22.65
N GLU A 653 6.58 -24.95 -23.55
CA GLU A 653 7.13 -24.46 -24.81
C GLU A 653 7.52 -22.99 -24.66
N ILE A 654 8.76 -22.64 -25.01
CA ILE A 654 9.28 -21.28 -25.04
C ILE A 654 9.71 -20.99 -26.48
N SER A 655 9.07 -20.02 -27.13
CA SER A 655 9.34 -19.63 -28.52
C SER A 655 9.79 -18.18 -28.61
N ASP A 656 10.63 -17.87 -29.60
CA ASP A 656 11.18 -16.54 -29.86
C ASP A 656 11.71 -15.86 -28.59
N ARG A 657 12.58 -16.58 -27.87
CA ARG A 657 13.25 -16.15 -26.63
C ARG A 657 12.29 -15.82 -25.48
N GLY A 658 11.06 -16.35 -25.55
CA GLY A 658 10.02 -16.13 -24.54
C GLY A 658 8.98 -15.10 -24.92
N GLN A 659 8.98 -14.63 -26.16
CA GLN A 659 7.87 -13.82 -26.66
C GLN A 659 6.56 -14.61 -26.68
N ALA A 660 6.60 -15.91 -26.99
CA ALA A 660 5.43 -16.79 -26.90
C ALA A 660 5.75 -17.99 -26.01
N MET A 661 4.82 -18.30 -25.11
CA MET A 661 4.97 -19.40 -24.15
C MET A 661 3.68 -20.22 -24.04
N ARG A 662 3.82 -21.53 -23.87
CA ARG A 662 2.71 -22.44 -23.56
C ARG A 662 3.12 -23.42 -22.47
N LEU A 663 2.21 -23.69 -21.55
CA LEU A 663 2.37 -24.67 -20.49
C LEU A 663 1.28 -25.72 -20.60
N TYR A 664 1.73 -26.96 -20.68
CA TYR A 664 0.89 -28.14 -20.66
C TYR A 664 1.15 -28.94 -19.39
N ILE A 665 0.07 -29.43 -18.78
CA ILE A 665 0.09 -30.34 -17.64
C ILE A 665 -0.69 -31.58 -18.04
N ASP A 666 -0.07 -32.75 -17.94
CA ASP A 666 -0.68 -34.04 -18.30
C ASP A 666 -1.21 -34.09 -19.75
N GLY A 667 -0.58 -33.30 -20.63
CA GLY A 667 -0.92 -33.19 -22.05
C GLY A 667 -2.02 -32.16 -22.36
N GLU A 668 -2.63 -31.53 -21.36
CA GLU A 668 -3.64 -30.48 -21.54
C GLU A 668 -2.99 -29.09 -21.49
N LEU A 669 -3.38 -28.19 -22.39
CA LEU A 669 -2.92 -26.80 -22.39
C LEU A 669 -3.56 -26.05 -21.22
N ILE A 670 -2.75 -25.63 -20.25
CA ILE A 670 -3.21 -24.95 -19.03
C ILE A 670 -3.05 -23.44 -19.13
N ALA A 671 -1.97 -22.96 -19.75
CA ALA A 671 -1.72 -21.54 -19.96
C ALA A 671 -0.95 -21.32 -21.25
N GLY A 672 -1.26 -20.27 -22.01
CA GLY A 672 -0.48 -19.89 -23.17
C GLY A 672 -0.76 -18.47 -23.61
N GLY A 673 0.30 -17.73 -23.96
CA GLY A 673 0.20 -16.33 -24.35
C GLY A 673 1.38 -15.87 -25.20
N GLU A 674 1.21 -14.70 -25.82
CA GLU A 674 2.20 -14.06 -26.68
C GLU A 674 2.31 -12.57 -26.31
N GLU A 675 3.54 -12.10 -26.11
CA GLU A 675 3.87 -10.70 -25.88
C GLU A 675 3.86 -9.93 -27.21
N VAL A 676 3.23 -8.76 -27.22
CA VAL A 676 3.31 -7.81 -28.33
C VAL A 676 4.74 -7.26 -28.40
N ARG A 677 5.40 -7.33 -29.56
CA ARG A 677 6.83 -6.96 -29.68
C ARG A 677 7.11 -5.47 -29.55
N ASP A 678 6.17 -4.65 -30.00
CA ASP A 678 6.32 -3.20 -30.01
C ASP A 678 5.66 -2.63 -28.78
N GLU A 679 6.50 -2.19 -27.85
CA GLU A 679 6.06 -1.66 -26.57
C GLU A 679 6.04 -0.12 -26.63
N PRO A 680 4.90 0.56 -26.46
CA PRO A 680 4.85 2.01 -26.53
C PRO A 680 5.58 2.63 -25.32
N ARG A 681 6.64 3.40 -25.57
CA ARG A 681 7.49 4.03 -24.56
C ARG A 681 7.50 5.56 -24.61
N ARG A 682 6.82 6.16 -25.58
CA ARG A 682 6.62 7.60 -25.69
C ARG A 682 5.15 7.93 -25.79
N THR A 683 4.69 8.81 -24.92
CA THR A 683 3.30 9.28 -24.89
C THR A 683 3.26 10.79 -24.79
N VAL A 684 2.17 11.36 -25.33
CA VAL A 684 1.79 12.75 -25.13
C VAL A 684 0.32 12.75 -24.76
N THR A 685 -0.04 13.33 -23.62
CA THR A 685 -1.44 13.61 -23.28
C THR A 685 -1.62 15.10 -23.04
N VAL A 686 -2.85 15.57 -23.24
CA VAL A 686 -3.20 16.98 -23.14
C VAL A 686 -4.46 17.11 -22.31
N ALA A 687 -4.39 17.96 -21.29
CA ALA A 687 -5.51 18.30 -20.44
C ALA A 687 -5.60 19.83 -20.25
N ARG A 688 -6.77 20.32 -19.88
CA ARG A 688 -7.03 21.74 -19.65
C ARG A 688 -7.89 21.93 -18.40
N ASP A 689 -7.43 22.82 -17.55
CA ASP A 689 -8.20 23.44 -16.48
C ASP A 689 -8.83 24.71 -17.04
N ASP A 690 -10.13 24.70 -17.24
CA ASP A 690 -10.85 25.83 -17.83
C ASP A 690 -11.07 26.94 -16.80
N ALA A 691 -11.15 26.60 -15.51
CA ALA A 691 -11.32 27.57 -14.42
C ALA A 691 -10.06 28.42 -14.21
N GLU A 692 -8.88 27.80 -14.27
CA GLU A 692 -7.59 28.49 -14.16
C GLU A 692 -7.04 28.98 -15.52
N GLY A 693 -7.64 28.53 -16.63
CA GLY A 693 -7.18 28.85 -17.98
C GLY A 693 -5.87 28.16 -18.38
N ARG A 694 -5.51 27.05 -17.71
CA ARG A 694 -4.22 26.39 -17.87
C ARG A 694 -4.32 25.16 -18.76
N THR A 695 -3.38 25.01 -19.67
CA THR A 695 -3.20 23.78 -20.46
C THR A 695 -1.98 23.01 -19.98
N TYR A 696 -2.13 21.72 -19.80
CA TYR A 696 -1.07 20.79 -19.41
C TYR A 696 -0.77 19.85 -20.57
N LEU A 697 0.50 19.81 -21.02
CA LEU A 697 1.01 18.71 -21.84
C LEU A 697 1.83 17.78 -20.98
N ARG A 698 1.52 16.48 -21.02
CA ARG A 698 2.24 15.45 -20.27
C ARG A 698 2.97 14.56 -21.25
N ILE A 699 4.29 14.55 -21.16
CA ILE A 699 5.16 13.92 -22.15
C ILE A 699 6.05 12.92 -21.45
N VAL A 700 5.88 11.64 -21.77
CA VAL A 700 6.76 10.57 -21.32
C VAL A 700 7.71 10.23 -22.46
N ASN A 701 9.00 10.21 -22.15
CA ASN A 701 10.04 9.62 -23.00
C ASN A 701 10.80 8.55 -22.22
N ALA A 702 10.28 7.32 -22.24
CA ALA A 702 10.92 6.15 -21.66
C ALA A 702 11.86 5.46 -22.67
N MET A 703 12.70 6.25 -23.36
CA MET A 703 13.74 5.76 -24.25
C MET A 703 15.06 6.51 -24.04
N ALA A 704 16.16 5.87 -24.45
CA ALA A 704 17.53 6.38 -24.32
C ALA A 704 17.82 7.61 -25.19
N GLU A 705 17.06 7.80 -26.28
CA GLU A 705 17.24 8.95 -27.16
C GLU A 705 16.28 10.08 -26.73
N PRO A 706 16.78 11.32 -26.60
CA PRO A 706 15.92 12.50 -26.55
C PRO A 706 15.03 12.58 -27.78
N ALA A 707 13.87 13.19 -27.63
CA ALA A 707 12.87 13.30 -28.67
C ALA A 707 12.39 14.75 -28.83
N GLN A 708 12.38 15.24 -30.06
CA GLN A 708 11.72 16.50 -30.41
C GLN A 708 10.26 16.23 -30.77
N ILE A 709 9.34 16.79 -30.01
CA ILE A 709 7.90 16.65 -30.17
C ILE A 709 7.37 17.93 -30.82
N ASP A 710 6.83 17.81 -32.04
CA ASP A 710 6.07 18.87 -32.69
C ASP A 710 4.66 18.89 -32.09
N ILE A 711 4.34 19.98 -31.41
CA ILE A 711 3.05 20.27 -30.75
C ILE A 711 2.35 21.47 -31.39
N ALA A 712 2.81 21.94 -32.56
CA ALA A 712 2.29 23.15 -33.18
C ALA A 712 0.78 23.06 -33.49
N GLN A 713 0.29 21.86 -33.82
CA GLN A 713 -1.15 21.66 -34.03
C GLN A 713 -1.94 21.75 -32.71
N ILE A 714 -1.41 21.21 -31.60
CA ILE A 714 -2.03 21.27 -30.28
C ILE A 714 -2.19 22.74 -29.84
N LEU A 715 -1.12 23.53 -29.94
CA LEU A 715 -1.14 24.94 -29.57
C LEU A 715 -2.18 25.73 -30.38
N ARG A 716 -2.30 25.46 -31.68
CA ARG A 716 -3.32 26.09 -32.52
C ARG A 716 -4.74 25.66 -32.17
N GLU A 717 -4.98 24.36 -31.98
CA GLU A 717 -6.32 23.84 -31.67
C GLU A 717 -6.84 24.28 -30.30
N LEU A 718 -5.95 24.54 -29.34
CA LEU A 718 -6.31 25.03 -28.01
C LEU A 718 -6.24 26.55 -27.87
N ASP A 719 -6.04 27.26 -28.99
CA ASP A 719 -5.97 28.72 -29.07
C ASP A 719 -4.89 29.32 -28.13
N VAL A 720 -3.76 28.62 -27.96
CA VAL A 720 -2.63 29.08 -27.14
C VAL A 720 -1.96 30.28 -27.83
N THR A 721 -1.82 31.38 -27.08
CA THR A 721 -1.19 32.59 -27.61
C THR A 721 0.33 32.45 -27.69
N GLY A 722 0.98 33.25 -28.55
CA GLY A 722 2.45 33.29 -28.62
C GLY A 722 3.11 33.74 -27.30
N GLU A 723 2.44 34.61 -26.54
CA GLU A 723 2.93 35.07 -25.23
C GLU A 723 2.89 33.93 -24.20
N ALA A 724 1.75 33.21 -24.13
CA ALA A 724 1.60 32.01 -23.30
C ALA A 724 2.63 30.94 -23.66
N ALA A 725 2.81 30.67 -24.96
CA ALA A 725 3.80 29.70 -25.45
C ALA A 725 5.25 30.10 -25.13
N SER A 726 5.58 31.40 -25.13
CA SER A 726 6.94 31.88 -24.83
C SER A 726 7.33 31.83 -23.34
N ASN A 727 6.35 31.68 -22.46
CA ASN A 727 6.54 31.68 -21.00
C ASN A 727 6.00 30.39 -20.35
N ALA A 728 5.93 29.29 -21.10
CA ALA A 728 5.50 28.01 -20.56
C ALA A 728 6.53 27.49 -19.54
N THR A 729 6.07 26.65 -18.62
CA THR A 729 6.90 26.05 -17.57
C THR A 729 6.93 24.54 -17.74
N ALA A 730 8.11 23.94 -17.73
CA ALA A 730 8.31 22.51 -17.75
C ALA A 730 8.79 22.02 -16.39
N THR A 731 8.02 21.14 -15.75
CA THR A 731 8.46 20.35 -14.59
C THR A 731 8.87 18.98 -15.07
N VAL A 732 10.17 18.66 -14.95
CA VAL A 732 10.77 17.49 -15.57
C VAL A 732 11.39 16.57 -14.52
N LEU A 733 10.88 15.35 -14.44
CA LEU A 733 11.53 14.23 -13.77
C LEU A 733 12.36 13.46 -14.81
N GLN A 734 13.67 13.35 -14.62
CA GLN A 734 14.56 12.66 -15.56
C GLN A 734 15.73 11.99 -14.84
N GLY A 735 16.33 10.99 -15.47
CA GLY A 735 17.56 10.36 -14.99
C GLY A 735 18.37 9.73 -16.12
N ASP A 736 19.63 9.40 -15.84
CA ASP A 736 20.53 8.85 -16.87
C ASP A 736 20.45 7.32 -16.98
N ASP A 737 19.88 6.66 -15.96
CA ASP A 737 19.67 5.21 -15.90
C ASP A 737 18.20 4.90 -15.62
N PRO A 738 17.45 4.26 -16.54
CA PRO A 738 16.05 3.89 -16.33
C PRO A 738 15.86 2.90 -15.17
N TYR A 739 16.92 2.18 -14.79
CA TYR A 739 16.89 1.20 -13.72
C TYR A 739 17.43 1.74 -12.39
N ALA A 740 17.71 3.04 -12.30
CA ALA A 740 18.06 3.70 -11.06
C ALA A 740 16.85 3.78 -10.14
N GLY A 741 17.07 3.70 -8.82
CA GLY A 741 16.04 3.63 -7.79
C GLY A 741 16.16 2.33 -6.99
N GLU A 742 16.01 2.43 -5.67
CA GLU A 742 16.14 1.31 -4.75
C GLU A 742 14.98 1.34 -3.75
N ILE A 743 14.48 0.17 -3.38
CA ILE A 743 13.47 0.03 -2.33
C ILE A 743 14.03 0.62 -1.02
N GLY A 744 13.21 1.40 -0.32
CA GLY A 744 13.61 2.03 0.94
C GLY A 744 14.55 3.25 0.81
N ARG A 745 14.79 3.75 -0.40
CA ARG A 745 15.65 4.92 -0.67
C ARG A 745 14.89 6.02 -1.41
N GLU A 746 15.36 7.24 -1.24
CA GLU A 746 14.93 8.37 -2.09
C GLU A 746 15.32 8.10 -3.55
N SER A 747 14.49 8.58 -4.48
CA SER A 747 14.86 8.58 -5.89
C SER A 747 16.16 9.36 -6.12
N PRO A 748 17.09 8.86 -6.94
CA PRO A 748 18.35 9.55 -7.23
C PRO A 748 18.19 10.96 -7.83
N THR A 749 17.08 11.21 -8.52
CA THR A 749 16.70 12.54 -9.02
C THR A 749 15.28 12.88 -8.61
N LYS A 750 14.95 14.18 -8.66
CA LYS A 750 13.63 14.73 -8.36
C LYS A 750 13.19 15.69 -9.47
N PRO A 751 11.91 16.04 -9.59
CA PRO A 751 11.43 16.96 -10.61
C PRO A 751 12.12 18.33 -10.50
N VAL A 752 12.50 18.89 -11.64
CA VAL A 752 13.07 20.24 -11.75
C VAL A 752 12.19 21.08 -12.65
N GLU A 753 11.88 22.29 -12.20
CA GLU A 753 11.10 23.25 -12.95
C GLU A 753 12.01 24.19 -13.77
N ALA A 754 11.65 24.46 -15.03
CA ALA A 754 12.33 25.41 -15.89
C ALA A 754 11.37 26.07 -16.88
N THR A 755 11.60 27.34 -17.23
CA THR A 755 10.88 28.01 -18.31
C THR A 755 11.29 27.45 -19.66
N VAL A 756 10.31 27.23 -20.55
CA VAL A 756 10.51 26.75 -21.92
C VAL A 756 9.77 27.63 -22.92
N ASP A 757 10.41 27.89 -24.05
CA ASP A 757 9.81 28.64 -25.17
C ASP A 757 9.27 27.66 -26.20
N LEU A 758 7.95 27.66 -26.40
CA LEU A 758 7.21 26.80 -27.32
C LEU A 758 6.72 27.55 -28.57
N THR A 759 7.21 28.77 -28.83
CA THR A 759 6.73 29.61 -29.95
C THR A 759 7.03 29.01 -31.32
N ASP A 760 8.04 28.15 -31.45
CA ASP A 760 8.34 27.41 -32.67
C ASP A 760 7.50 26.13 -32.83
N GLY A 761 6.65 25.83 -31.83
CA GLY A 761 5.76 24.68 -31.78
C GLY A 761 6.45 23.36 -31.40
N ARG A 762 7.64 23.40 -30.79
CA ARG A 762 8.39 22.18 -30.45
C ARG A 762 8.82 22.14 -28.99
N TYR A 763 8.80 20.93 -28.43
CA TYR A 763 9.41 20.63 -27.14
C TYR A 763 10.45 19.52 -27.30
N THR A 764 11.60 19.64 -26.64
CA THR A 764 12.60 18.56 -26.61
C THR A 764 12.45 17.79 -25.30
N ALA A 765 11.84 16.61 -25.36
CA ALA A 765 11.74 15.71 -24.23
C ALA A 765 13.09 15.00 -24.00
N PRO A 766 13.72 15.16 -22.82
CA PRO A 766 14.96 14.46 -22.49
C PRO A 766 14.80 12.93 -22.54
N ALA A 767 15.91 12.20 -22.66
CA ALA A 767 15.89 10.75 -22.48
C ALA A 767 15.40 10.38 -21.07
N TRP A 768 14.73 9.24 -20.93
CA TRP A 768 14.23 8.71 -19.65
C TRP A 768 13.56 9.77 -18.77
N SER A 769 12.54 10.43 -19.31
CA SER A 769 11.91 11.57 -18.64
C SER A 769 10.40 11.54 -18.66
N PHE A 770 9.83 12.19 -17.65
CA PHE A 770 8.44 12.61 -17.59
C PHE A 770 8.41 14.12 -17.42
N SER A 771 7.80 14.81 -18.38
CA SER A 771 7.63 16.27 -18.37
C SER A 771 6.16 16.63 -18.24
N VAL A 772 5.84 17.54 -17.33
CA VAL A 772 4.56 18.26 -17.30
C VAL A 772 4.82 19.69 -17.73
N ILE A 773 4.25 20.08 -18.87
CA ILE A 773 4.36 21.42 -19.43
C ILE A 773 3.09 22.19 -19.11
N THR A 774 3.22 23.24 -18.31
CA THR A 774 2.13 24.14 -17.95
C THR A 774 2.18 25.38 -18.83
N ILE A 775 1.06 25.67 -19.50
CA ILE A 775 0.87 26.85 -20.34
C ILE A 775 -0.30 27.64 -19.76
N ALA A 776 -0.05 28.88 -19.35
CA ALA A 776 -1.00 29.77 -18.68
C ALA A 776 -1.63 30.81 -19.62
#